data_AF-C4JYI4-F1
#
_entry.id   AF-C4JYI4-F1
#
_cell.length_a   1.000
_cell.length_b   1.000
_cell.length_c   1.000
_cell.angle_alpha   90.00
_cell.angle_beta   90.00
_cell.angle_gamma   90.00
#
_symmetry.space_group_name_H-M   'P 1'
#
loop_
_entity.id
_entity.type
_entity.pdbx_description
1 polymer ?
#
loop_
_entity_poly.entity_id
_entity_poly.type
_entity_poly.pdbx_seq_one_letter_code
_entity_poly.pdbx_strand_id
1 'polypeptide(L)'
;MSSRSEVIALSFNHIVLPPKLPGKQDSAVEDVERDLASRLFDAAAALEDSPGISQCLGYLAKTLETARLANEGRYVSKAVLLEAFKDMRAHAIVLHIANQNAGLLIRYSSDGGEVIVEAFEASPAAEETLKSQGSLQWDFPGVAVSIPPSEFENPVFQDSLTTFLEKASLEVLDEFSAKTQKAGVTVSEQRDTSDPALITQFLMTLLETNGARIHPPVLRKRVRDDVCWDNSELPWRRSPYWLVLRVCVQRLLYLTIGDQIGRAQYKFMMCFVLARLLDQSVDLLSPELCTLLKTKLCRRLAKLEADKAHSNPTLRPMYVHLFGTIGLLCQRSIDNAAAIIEKGWASFKKEIQRQIPRLPLRADEKDLYLTLPNSTRYLEQILHQPRPKISPQLVVSNDVLAKSTTGHFGGLTAQCLTLVDFEMSVESNLPPVPSSDAELEKLCMSLATRIEDYSKAFANACDEDSEHLSIFVLNIFEMWVHMDKCATLLFPLLKRYHPCFHPEMLDILLLSQLSDMKRLQSIQSYLHQRCTRARNGKMTIFSDPVQGCFADRYLKSDAAANLQRLEHRIKADSQSARSRAEAELNRVNAKYRTLTEQKMQSICTRKQHADGTHDIQGCSHCFYIRSLRRLKIAVHEDFLPQDDVQKRAVLFELGVPNSYSVYRNTTWNIFLTLCPKPGHSTTKPPEKLLCEYSQLKTYNNKTVYRGFSLASDTKSWLGTHYKGKRLPASATAVLLPLGLIFSYYDSSRKLWAKNLPYPLNFSHRYKINLPKELPFSSLYSSPAFAPDGAGPSSYEVVASINQCPSELTVHEFTAHQALFSGNNRRWISILTELGSSNLNFSLKDTMVLLHHLALQVGPRLESDSLRVVHVIFRDASFCSQLIEQIGKHLNIISPNWRENNYMETLLTLTIRLCNLGNEEMMAQANGLLMKIRQVTLTWIALLRDEIRNAKEADVAEQAARYGFMAALLCRRTFTSQAYGEQELDAKSFECFVEATLAMQENLVVNLNKFSASTHNLLCHRSYISTCLKAIY
;
A
#
# COMPACT_ATOMS: atom_id res chain seq x y z
N MET A 1 5.96 35.31 -29.40
CA MET A 1 6.28 35.71 -28.01
C MET A 1 6.25 34.55 -27.02
N SER A 2 5.28 33.62 -27.08
CA SER A 2 5.18 32.47 -26.14
C SER A 2 6.43 31.56 -26.08
N SER A 3 6.95 31.11 -27.23
CA SER A 3 8.10 30.18 -27.28
C SER A 3 9.42 30.75 -26.71
N ARG A 4 9.73 32.03 -26.94
CA ARG A 4 10.95 32.66 -26.40
C ARG A 4 10.92 32.81 -24.88
N SER A 5 9.74 33.03 -24.30
CA SER A 5 9.55 33.11 -22.84
C SER A 5 9.82 31.76 -22.17
N GLU A 6 9.31 30.67 -22.77
CA GLU A 6 9.52 29.31 -22.28
C GLU A 6 11.00 28.91 -22.26
N VAL A 7 11.75 29.20 -23.33
CA VAL A 7 13.19 28.87 -23.42
C VAL A 7 14.01 29.60 -22.36
N ILE A 8 13.69 30.86 -22.04
CA ILE A 8 14.37 31.63 -20.99
C ILE A 8 14.12 30.99 -19.61
N ALA A 9 12.88 30.59 -19.33
CA ALA A 9 12.52 29.93 -18.07
C ALA A 9 13.23 28.57 -17.91
N LEU A 10 13.37 27.79 -18.98
CA LEU A 10 14.09 26.52 -18.95
C LEU A 10 15.61 26.73 -18.79
N SER A 11 16.20 27.65 -19.55
CA SER A 11 17.63 28.00 -19.46
C SER A 11 18.01 28.57 -18.09
N PHE A 12 17.09 29.26 -17.44
CA PHE A 12 17.24 29.72 -16.05
C PHE A 12 17.57 28.55 -15.10
N ASN A 13 16.90 27.40 -15.23
CA ASN A 13 17.14 26.26 -14.36
C ASN A 13 18.59 25.74 -14.49
N HIS A 14 19.15 25.73 -15.70
CA HIS A 14 20.53 25.28 -15.96
C HIS A 14 21.62 26.26 -15.50
N ILE A 15 21.38 27.56 -15.63
CA ILE A 15 22.34 28.60 -15.26
C ILE A 15 22.26 28.88 -13.75
N VAL A 16 21.04 29.01 -13.23
CA VAL A 16 20.77 29.49 -11.87
C VAL A 16 20.73 28.35 -10.85
N LEU A 17 20.22 27.17 -11.22
CA LEU A 17 19.99 26.05 -10.29
C LEU A 17 19.16 26.50 -9.06
N PRO A 18 17.88 26.87 -9.26
CA PRO A 18 17.01 27.24 -8.13
C PRO A 18 16.77 26.04 -7.19
N PRO A 19 16.33 26.28 -5.94
CA PRO A 19 16.05 25.20 -4.98
C PRO A 19 14.97 24.21 -5.45
N LYS A 20 13.99 24.68 -6.23
CA LYS A 20 12.96 23.84 -6.85
C LYS A 20 13.28 23.65 -8.32
N LEU A 21 13.82 22.49 -8.66
CA LEU A 21 14.13 22.10 -10.04
C LEU A 21 12.93 21.37 -10.68
N PRO A 22 12.83 21.36 -12.02
CA PRO A 22 11.83 20.55 -12.72
C PRO A 22 12.03 19.06 -12.42
N GLY A 23 10.97 18.24 -12.44
CA GLY A 23 11.08 16.78 -12.29
C GLY A 23 11.12 15.99 -13.61
N LYS A 24 11.20 16.68 -14.75
CA LYS A 24 11.12 16.11 -16.09
C LYS A 24 12.12 16.82 -17.02
N GLN A 25 12.67 16.11 -17.98
CA GLN A 25 13.51 16.71 -19.04
C GLN A 25 12.76 17.87 -19.73
N ASP A 26 13.51 18.92 -20.08
CA ASP A 26 12.97 20.09 -20.76
C ASP A 26 12.21 19.74 -22.05
N SER A 27 11.12 20.45 -22.32
CA SER A 27 10.30 20.29 -23.53
C SER A 27 11.07 20.64 -24.82
N ALA A 28 11.95 21.64 -24.73
CA ALA A 28 12.70 22.21 -25.86
C ALA A 28 14.22 22.16 -25.64
N VAL A 29 14.77 20.96 -25.41
CA VAL A 29 16.20 20.76 -25.08
C VAL A 29 17.14 21.44 -26.09
N GLU A 30 16.86 21.34 -27.40
CA GLU A 30 17.70 21.92 -28.44
C GLU A 30 17.74 23.46 -28.37
N ASP A 31 16.60 24.10 -28.11
CA ASP A 31 16.51 25.55 -28.00
C ASP A 31 17.16 26.06 -26.71
N VAL A 32 17.07 25.30 -25.62
CA VAL A 32 17.77 25.59 -24.35
C VAL A 32 19.28 25.50 -24.54
N GLU A 33 19.79 24.44 -25.16
CA GLU A 33 21.22 24.29 -25.46
C GLU A 33 21.73 25.39 -26.40
N ARG A 34 20.92 25.83 -27.36
CA ARG A 34 21.22 26.98 -28.22
C ARG A 34 21.29 28.29 -27.42
N ASP A 35 20.30 28.59 -26.58
CA ASP A 35 20.27 29.79 -25.73
C ASP A 35 21.48 29.86 -24.79
N LEU A 36 21.87 28.72 -24.20
CA LEU A 36 23.06 28.60 -23.34
C LEU A 36 24.36 28.95 -24.08
N ALA A 37 24.52 28.47 -25.32
CA ALA A 37 25.68 28.79 -26.16
C ALA A 37 25.67 30.24 -26.63
N SER A 38 24.52 30.74 -27.10
CA SER A 38 24.35 32.14 -27.52
C SER A 38 24.69 33.12 -26.41
N ARG A 39 24.28 32.86 -25.17
CA ARG A 39 24.60 33.74 -24.02
C ARG A 39 26.10 33.83 -23.75
N LEU A 40 26.85 32.74 -23.93
CA LEU A 40 28.31 32.77 -23.78
C LEU A 40 28.98 33.49 -24.96
N PHE A 41 28.49 33.26 -26.17
CA PHE A 41 28.95 33.97 -27.36
C PHE A 41 28.75 35.49 -27.21
N ASP A 42 27.54 35.93 -26.87
CA ASP A 42 27.21 37.34 -26.65
C ASP A 42 28.08 37.95 -25.54
N ALA A 43 28.39 37.18 -24.50
CA ALA A 43 29.27 37.60 -23.42
C ALA A 43 30.74 37.73 -23.86
N ALA A 44 31.22 36.86 -24.75
CA ALA A 44 32.58 36.97 -25.30
C ALA A 44 32.69 38.16 -26.27
N ALA A 45 31.72 38.30 -27.18
CA ALA A 45 31.66 39.38 -28.16
C ALA A 45 31.52 40.76 -27.49
N ALA A 46 30.65 40.90 -26.48
CA ALA A 46 30.48 42.15 -25.75
C ALA A 46 31.74 42.59 -24.96
N LEU A 47 32.72 41.70 -24.79
CA LEU A 47 33.95 41.98 -24.07
C LEU A 47 35.17 42.16 -25.00
N GLU A 48 35.00 41.96 -26.30
CA GLU A 48 36.07 41.95 -27.30
C GLU A 48 36.90 43.25 -27.32
N ASP A 49 36.28 44.40 -27.03
CA ASP A 49 36.95 45.71 -26.99
C ASP A 49 37.76 45.98 -25.71
N SER A 50 37.94 44.97 -24.84
CA SER A 50 38.68 45.15 -23.58
C SER A 50 40.21 45.29 -23.82
N PRO A 51 40.85 46.37 -23.34
CA PRO A 51 42.28 46.63 -23.59
C PRO A 51 43.18 45.53 -23.02
N GLY A 52 44.10 45.03 -23.85
CA GLY A 52 45.14 44.06 -23.48
C GLY A 52 44.78 42.57 -23.62
N ILE A 53 43.50 42.22 -23.79
CA ILE A 53 43.03 40.81 -23.91
C ILE A 53 42.07 40.62 -25.12
N SER A 54 41.81 41.68 -25.89
CA SER A 54 40.92 41.71 -27.06
C SER A 54 41.11 40.51 -28.02
N GLN A 55 42.36 40.18 -28.38
CA GLN A 55 42.66 39.05 -29.26
C GLN A 55 42.23 37.68 -28.70
N CYS A 56 42.36 37.48 -27.39
CA CYS A 56 41.91 36.24 -26.73
C CYS A 56 40.37 36.15 -26.70
N LEU A 57 39.68 37.28 -26.54
CA LEU A 57 38.22 37.33 -26.50
C LEU A 57 37.62 37.17 -27.90
N GLY A 58 38.24 37.74 -28.94
CA GLY A 58 37.89 37.47 -30.34
C GLY A 58 38.08 35.98 -30.70
N TYR A 59 39.21 35.38 -30.30
CA TYR A 59 39.44 33.93 -30.45
C TYR A 59 38.35 33.09 -29.76
N LEU A 60 37.94 33.49 -28.56
CA LEU A 60 36.90 32.82 -27.79
C LEU A 60 35.50 33.01 -28.41
N ALA A 61 35.18 34.21 -28.90
CA ALA A 61 33.91 34.51 -29.57
C ALA A 61 33.77 33.63 -30.83
N LYS A 62 34.81 33.58 -31.67
CA LYS A 62 34.84 32.72 -32.86
C LYS A 62 34.77 31.23 -32.53
N THR A 63 35.40 30.80 -31.44
CA THR A 63 35.29 29.43 -30.90
C THR A 63 33.84 29.10 -30.51
N LEU A 64 33.15 30.01 -29.82
CA LEU A 64 31.77 29.81 -29.36
C LEU A 64 30.77 29.88 -30.52
N GLU A 65 31.01 30.72 -31.52
CA GLU A 65 30.24 30.73 -32.77
C GLU A 65 30.36 29.40 -33.51
N THR A 66 31.60 28.89 -33.64
CA THR A 66 31.86 27.58 -34.24
C THR A 66 31.19 26.46 -33.44
N ALA A 67 31.23 26.52 -32.10
CA ALA A 67 30.56 25.55 -31.25
C ALA A 67 29.03 25.55 -31.43
N ARG A 68 28.42 26.72 -31.63
CA ARG A 68 26.97 26.84 -31.92
C ARG A 68 26.61 26.13 -33.22
N LEU A 69 27.41 26.32 -34.27
CA LEU A 69 27.19 25.71 -35.58
C LEU A 69 27.49 24.20 -35.57
N ALA A 70 28.60 23.81 -34.95
CA ALA A 70 29.07 22.43 -34.95
C ALA A 70 28.20 21.47 -34.12
N ASN A 71 27.49 21.98 -33.11
CA ASN A 71 26.61 21.20 -32.23
C ASN A 71 25.11 21.47 -32.49
N GLU A 72 24.77 22.14 -33.59
CA GLU A 72 23.39 22.51 -33.89
C GLU A 72 22.49 21.27 -34.02
N GLY A 73 21.32 21.31 -33.38
CA GLY A 73 20.38 20.19 -33.41
C GLY A 73 20.86 18.96 -32.65
N ARG A 74 21.81 19.09 -31.70
CA ARG A 74 22.30 18.00 -30.82
C ARG A 74 22.96 16.86 -31.58
N TYR A 75 23.57 17.13 -32.72
CA TYR A 75 24.50 16.22 -33.38
C TYR A 75 25.66 17.03 -33.95
N VAL A 76 26.71 16.32 -34.32
CA VAL A 76 27.89 16.91 -34.91
C VAL A 76 27.88 16.66 -36.41
N SER A 77 27.80 17.73 -37.20
CA SER A 77 27.76 17.61 -38.68
C SER A 77 29.16 17.47 -39.26
N LYS A 78 29.39 16.41 -40.04
CA LYS A 78 30.66 16.20 -40.78
C LYS A 78 31.03 17.44 -41.60
N ALA A 79 30.06 17.99 -42.30
CA ALA A 79 30.29 19.04 -43.27
C ALA A 79 30.61 20.40 -42.60
N VAL A 80 30.08 20.64 -41.40
CA VAL A 80 30.41 21.82 -40.58
C VAL A 80 31.78 21.64 -39.92
N LEU A 81 32.09 20.44 -39.44
CA LEU A 81 33.41 20.14 -38.86
C LEU A 81 34.55 20.30 -39.85
N LEU A 82 34.40 19.78 -41.08
CA LEU A 82 35.42 19.92 -42.12
C LEU A 82 35.66 21.40 -42.47
N GLU A 83 34.63 22.24 -42.39
CA GLU A 83 34.78 23.68 -42.59
C GLU A 83 35.52 24.33 -41.40
N ALA A 84 35.15 23.96 -40.17
CA ALA A 84 35.82 24.44 -38.96
C ALA A 84 37.31 24.06 -38.92
N PHE A 85 37.68 22.88 -39.44
CA PHE A 85 39.09 22.43 -39.51
C PHE A 85 39.98 23.31 -40.38
N LYS A 86 39.44 24.03 -41.37
CA LYS A 86 40.22 24.89 -42.28
C LYS A 86 40.83 26.12 -41.59
N ASP A 87 40.21 26.62 -40.52
CA ASP A 87 40.59 27.89 -39.88
C ASP A 87 40.86 27.74 -38.36
N MET A 88 41.27 26.54 -37.92
CA MET A 88 41.55 26.26 -36.50
C MET A 88 42.71 27.07 -35.89
N ARG A 89 43.50 27.79 -36.70
CA ARG A 89 44.49 28.72 -36.15
C ARG A 89 43.84 29.97 -35.55
N ALA A 90 42.65 30.34 -36.04
CA ALA A 90 41.91 31.50 -35.56
C ALA A 90 40.91 31.17 -34.44
N HIS A 91 40.64 29.89 -34.16
CA HIS A 91 39.66 29.47 -33.14
C HIS A 91 39.87 28.00 -32.72
N ALA A 92 39.36 27.62 -31.54
CA ALA A 92 39.26 26.23 -31.12
C ALA A 92 37.90 25.63 -31.54
N ILE A 93 37.79 24.30 -31.52
CA ILE A 93 36.55 23.58 -31.79
C ILE A 93 36.10 22.89 -30.51
N VAL A 94 34.85 23.17 -30.11
CA VAL A 94 34.20 22.57 -28.93
C VAL A 94 33.05 21.70 -29.41
N LEU A 95 33.09 20.41 -29.09
CA LEU A 95 32.05 19.45 -29.46
C LEU A 95 31.45 18.78 -28.23
N HIS A 96 30.16 18.49 -28.32
CA HIS A 96 29.41 17.71 -27.35
C HIS A 96 28.77 16.51 -28.06
N ILE A 97 29.35 15.34 -27.81
CA ILE A 97 28.86 14.08 -28.34
C ILE A 97 27.78 13.55 -27.39
N ALA A 98 26.57 14.09 -27.53
CA ALA A 98 25.49 13.93 -26.56
C ALA A 98 25.11 12.47 -26.27
N ASN A 99 25.05 11.60 -27.30
CA ASN A 99 24.72 10.19 -27.12
C ASN A 99 25.82 9.36 -26.44
N GLN A 100 27.04 9.90 -26.34
CA GLN A 100 28.21 9.25 -25.75
C GLN A 100 28.69 10.00 -24.51
N ASN A 101 27.88 10.90 -23.95
CA ASN A 101 28.18 11.62 -22.72
C ASN A 101 29.60 12.26 -22.68
N ALA A 102 30.09 12.77 -23.81
CA ALA A 102 31.47 13.23 -23.94
C ALA A 102 31.57 14.66 -24.49
N GLY A 103 32.49 15.44 -23.92
CA GLY A 103 32.97 16.72 -24.45
C GLY A 103 34.32 16.55 -25.12
N LEU A 104 34.53 17.25 -26.23
CA LEU A 104 35.79 17.29 -26.98
C LEU A 104 36.23 18.73 -27.20
N LEU A 105 37.50 19.04 -26.93
CA LEU A 105 38.13 20.31 -27.25
C LEU A 105 39.31 20.06 -28.20
N ILE A 106 39.26 20.61 -29.40
CA ILE A 106 40.33 20.54 -30.40
C ILE A 106 40.91 21.94 -30.57
N ARG A 107 42.23 22.08 -30.42
CA ARG A 107 42.92 23.37 -30.50
C ARG A 107 44.37 23.20 -30.90
N TYR A 108 45.02 24.26 -31.33
CA TYR A 108 46.48 24.29 -31.41
C TYR A 108 47.12 24.41 -30.02
N SER A 109 48.35 23.91 -29.89
CA SER A 109 49.25 24.21 -28.77
C SER A 109 49.60 25.69 -28.71
N SER A 110 50.03 26.19 -27.54
CA SER A 110 50.31 27.62 -27.35
C SER A 110 51.47 28.13 -28.21
N ASP A 111 52.38 27.25 -28.62
CA ASP A 111 53.48 27.50 -29.57
C ASP A 111 53.08 27.26 -31.04
N GLY A 112 51.84 26.80 -31.29
CA GLY A 112 51.29 26.54 -32.62
C GLY A 112 51.85 25.30 -33.32
N GLY A 113 52.68 24.51 -32.63
CA GLY A 113 53.41 23.38 -33.21
C GLY A 113 52.60 22.09 -33.37
N GLU A 114 51.55 21.88 -32.56
CA GLU A 114 50.77 20.63 -32.54
C GLU A 114 49.26 20.89 -32.41
N VAL A 115 48.44 19.97 -32.93
CA VAL A 115 46.99 19.95 -32.69
C VAL A 115 46.71 19.08 -31.48
N ILE A 116 46.11 19.67 -30.44
CA ILE A 116 45.76 18.98 -29.19
C ILE A 116 44.27 18.67 -29.19
N VAL A 117 43.94 17.39 -29.01
CA VAL A 117 42.58 16.89 -28.81
C VAL A 117 42.43 16.49 -27.35
N GLU A 118 41.45 17.06 -26.65
CA GLU A 118 41.17 16.79 -25.25
C GLU A 118 39.74 16.27 -25.09
N ALA A 119 39.58 15.13 -24.40
CA ALA A 119 38.28 14.52 -24.17
C ALA A 119 37.97 14.38 -22.67
N PHE A 120 36.69 14.51 -22.32
CA PHE A 120 36.21 14.38 -20.95
C PHE A 120 34.72 14.01 -20.92
N GLU A 121 34.28 13.47 -19.78
CA GLU A 121 32.88 13.13 -19.53
C GLU A 121 32.03 14.40 -19.31
N ALA A 122 30.83 14.44 -19.89
CA ALA A 122 29.97 15.63 -19.92
C ALA A 122 28.92 15.67 -18.80
N SER A 123 28.54 14.52 -18.23
CA SER A 123 27.56 14.37 -17.15
C SER A 123 27.89 13.13 -16.32
N PRO A 124 27.91 13.20 -14.99
CA PRO A 124 28.25 12.06 -14.15
C PRO A 124 27.08 11.06 -14.05
N ALA A 125 27.34 9.83 -13.61
CA ALA A 125 26.29 8.86 -13.31
C ALA A 125 25.27 9.39 -12.27
N ALA A 126 24.02 8.91 -12.36
CA ALA A 126 22.96 9.32 -11.45
C ALA A 126 23.28 8.97 -9.99
N GLU A 127 23.89 7.81 -9.75
CA GLU A 127 24.32 7.37 -8.41
C GLU A 127 25.32 8.34 -7.78
N GLU A 128 26.39 8.70 -8.50
CA GLU A 128 27.41 9.63 -8.03
C GLU A 128 26.83 11.03 -7.76
N THR A 129 25.86 11.45 -8.58
CA THR A 129 25.13 12.72 -8.39
C THR A 129 24.33 12.72 -7.09
N LEU A 130 23.50 11.69 -6.89
CA LEU A 130 22.61 11.55 -5.72
C LEU A 130 23.37 11.29 -4.42
N LYS A 131 24.51 10.61 -4.49
CA LYS A 131 25.40 10.35 -3.34
C LYS A 131 26.14 11.61 -2.88
N SER A 132 26.32 12.59 -3.76
CA SER A 132 27.06 13.81 -3.43
C SER A 132 26.28 14.70 -2.45
N GLN A 133 26.88 15.00 -1.30
CA GLN A 133 26.28 15.93 -0.31
C GLN A 133 26.39 17.41 -0.73
N GLY A 134 26.91 17.70 -1.94
CA GLY A 134 27.31 19.04 -2.33
C GLY A 134 27.71 19.18 -3.80
N SER A 135 28.92 19.67 -4.08
CA SER A 135 29.42 19.81 -5.46
C SER A 135 30.48 18.77 -5.73
N LEU A 136 30.35 18.02 -6.83
CA LEU A 136 31.35 17.08 -7.32
C LEU A 136 32.64 17.83 -7.67
N GLN A 137 33.78 17.28 -7.29
CA GLN A 137 35.08 17.78 -7.69
C GLN A 137 35.56 16.97 -8.89
N TRP A 138 35.81 17.64 -10.00
CA TRP A 138 36.05 16.99 -11.27
C TRP A 138 37.20 17.66 -12.03
N ASP A 139 38.06 16.84 -12.62
CA ASP A 139 39.28 17.24 -13.29
C ASP A 139 39.11 17.16 -14.81
N PHE A 140 39.54 18.22 -15.52
CA PHE A 140 39.39 18.35 -16.96
C PHE A 140 40.72 18.72 -17.65
N PRO A 141 41.08 18.09 -18.78
CA PRO A 141 40.38 16.97 -19.43
C PRO A 141 40.64 15.64 -18.69
N GLY A 142 39.88 14.61 -19.04
CA GLY A 142 40.18 13.25 -18.59
C GLY A 142 41.34 12.62 -19.36
N VAL A 143 41.49 12.98 -20.64
CA VAL A 143 42.53 12.48 -21.53
C VAL A 143 42.85 13.52 -22.61
N ALA A 144 44.10 13.56 -23.06
CA ALA A 144 44.55 14.44 -24.13
C ALA A 144 45.61 13.77 -25.02
N VAL A 145 45.55 14.06 -26.31
CA VAL A 145 46.49 13.57 -27.33
C VAL A 145 46.94 14.76 -28.18
N SER A 146 48.23 14.85 -28.45
CA SER A 146 48.79 15.76 -29.44
C SER A 146 49.01 15.06 -30.77
N ILE A 147 48.75 15.76 -31.86
CA ILE A 147 48.82 15.26 -33.23
C ILE A 147 49.65 16.26 -34.04
N PRO A 148 50.66 15.80 -34.79
CA PRO A 148 51.42 16.67 -35.68
C PRO A 148 50.49 17.34 -36.71
N PRO A 149 50.72 18.63 -37.07
CA PRO A 149 49.87 19.32 -38.05
C PRO A 149 49.83 18.61 -39.40
N SER A 150 50.94 17.99 -39.83
CA SER A 150 51.01 17.21 -41.08
C SER A 150 50.05 16.01 -41.11
N GLU A 151 49.89 15.30 -39.99
CA GLU A 151 48.94 14.20 -39.86
C GLU A 151 47.50 14.71 -39.73
N PHE A 152 47.30 15.79 -38.96
CA PHE A 152 45.96 16.36 -38.80
C PHE A 152 45.41 17.01 -40.07
N GLU A 153 46.26 17.66 -40.87
CA GLU A 153 45.90 18.30 -42.14
C GLU A 153 45.69 17.29 -43.28
N ASN A 154 45.99 16.00 -43.05
CA ASN A 154 45.71 14.95 -44.02
C ASN A 154 44.18 14.84 -44.29
N PRO A 155 43.73 15.06 -45.55
CA PRO A 155 42.31 15.03 -45.87
C PRO A 155 41.62 13.71 -45.53
N VAL A 156 42.33 12.57 -45.65
CA VAL A 156 41.80 11.24 -45.34
C VAL A 156 41.57 11.08 -43.83
N PHE A 157 42.49 11.61 -43.02
CA PHE A 157 42.36 11.61 -41.57
C PHE A 157 41.17 12.47 -41.12
N GLN A 158 41.07 13.70 -41.63
CA GLN A 158 39.94 14.59 -41.31
C GLN A 158 38.60 14.00 -41.74
N ASP A 159 38.51 13.39 -42.92
CA ASP A 159 37.28 12.76 -43.41
C ASP A 159 36.84 11.61 -42.49
N SER A 160 37.79 10.77 -42.08
CA SER A 160 37.56 9.63 -41.19
C SER A 160 37.13 10.09 -39.78
N LEU A 161 37.84 11.06 -39.20
CA LEU A 161 37.54 11.60 -37.88
C LEU A 161 36.16 12.27 -37.83
N THR A 162 35.86 13.13 -38.80
CA THR A 162 34.56 13.83 -38.86
C THR A 162 33.40 12.86 -39.10
N THR A 163 33.62 11.80 -39.88
CA THR A 163 32.64 10.73 -40.10
C THR A 163 32.38 9.92 -38.83
N PHE A 164 33.43 9.59 -38.08
CA PHE A 164 33.32 8.90 -36.80
C PHE A 164 32.53 9.76 -35.79
N LEU A 165 32.88 11.03 -35.63
CA LEU A 165 32.21 11.95 -34.69
C LEU A 165 30.74 12.17 -35.03
N GLU A 166 30.41 12.32 -36.32
CA GLU A 166 29.01 12.43 -36.75
C GLU A 166 28.22 11.17 -36.39
N LYS A 167 28.76 9.97 -36.68
CA LYS A 167 28.12 8.69 -36.32
C LYS A 167 27.94 8.55 -34.81
N ALA A 168 29.01 8.77 -34.03
CA ALA A 168 28.98 8.70 -32.58
C ALA A 168 27.94 9.66 -31.96
N SER A 169 27.73 10.83 -32.58
CA SER A 169 26.73 11.80 -32.12
C SER A 169 25.27 11.44 -32.45
N LEU A 170 25.04 10.55 -33.42
CA LEU A 170 23.70 10.16 -33.89
C LEU A 170 23.27 8.79 -33.36
N GLU A 171 24.20 7.86 -33.25
CA GLU A 171 23.96 6.47 -32.87
C GLU A 171 23.95 6.32 -31.34
N VAL A 172 23.09 5.45 -30.84
CA VAL A 172 23.11 5.00 -29.44
C VAL A 172 23.64 3.58 -29.47
N LEU A 173 24.76 3.35 -28.77
CA LEU A 173 25.37 2.04 -28.68
C LEU A 173 24.91 1.37 -27.39
N ASP A 174 24.41 0.15 -27.50
CA ASP A 174 23.84 -0.58 -26.37
C ASP A 174 24.94 -0.92 -25.35
N GLU A 175 26.16 -1.21 -25.82
CA GLU A 175 27.33 -1.58 -25.01
C GLU A 175 27.77 -0.47 -24.04
N PHE A 176 27.63 0.79 -24.46
CA PHE A 176 27.97 1.97 -23.66
C PHE A 176 26.76 2.60 -22.95
N SER A 177 25.57 2.01 -23.12
CA SER A 177 24.37 2.46 -22.41
C SER A 177 24.35 1.91 -20.98
N ALA A 178 23.92 2.71 -20.01
CA ALA A 178 23.69 2.25 -18.65
C ALA A 178 22.75 1.03 -18.63
N LYS A 179 22.96 0.09 -17.70
CA LYS A 179 22.24 -1.19 -17.64
C LYS A 179 21.49 -1.35 -16.33
N THR A 180 20.36 -2.05 -16.39
CA THR A 180 19.59 -2.46 -15.21
C THR A 180 19.01 -3.86 -15.40
N GLN A 181 18.73 -4.55 -14.29
CA GLN A 181 18.11 -5.87 -14.31
C GLN A 181 16.61 -5.79 -14.01
N LYS A 182 15.80 -6.40 -14.87
CA LYS A 182 14.36 -6.59 -14.63
C LYS A 182 13.92 -7.94 -15.20
N ALA A 183 13.14 -8.68 -14.40
CA ALA A 183 12.63 -10.00 -14.75
C ALA A 183 13.73 -10.97 -15.26
N GLY A 184 14.91 -10.92 -14.62
CA GLY A 184 16.07 -11.75 -14.99
C GLY A 184 16.81 -11.33 -16.26
N VAL A 185 16.39 -10.25 -16.93
CA VAL A 185 17.01 -9.74 -18.16
C VAL A 185 17.70 -8.40 -17.91
N THR A 186 18.89 -8.24 -18.47
CA THR A 186 19.62 -6.98 -18.47
C THR A 186 19.14 -6.12 -19.63
N VAL A 187 18.68 -4.91 -19.33
CA VAL A 187 18.17 -3.95 -20.33
C VAL A 187 18.82 -2.59 -20.15
N SER A 188 18.89 -1.83 -21.24
CA SER A 188 19.43 -0.47 -21.22
C SER A 188 18.50 0.50 -20.50
N GLU A 189 19.07 1.22 -19.53
CA GLU A 189 18.46 2.22 -18.66
C GLU A 189 18.69 3.61 -19.26
N GLN A 190 17.65 4.19 -19.86
CA GLN A 190 17.75 5.46 -20.57
C GLN A 190 17.73 6.67 -19.64
N ARG A 191 17.38 6.49 -18.36
CA ARG A 191 17.32 7.57 -17.38
C ARG A 191 18.67 7.92 -16.76
N ASP A 192 19.66 7.06 -16.96
CA ASP A 192 21.04 7.29 -16.52
C ASP A 192 21.93 7.71 -17.71
N THR A 193 23.17 8.10 -17.44
CA THR A 193 24.13 8.54 -18.46
C THR A 193 24.87 7.39 -19.12
N SER A 194 25.18 7.56 -20.41
CA SER A 194 26.06 6.65 -21.14
C SER A 194 27.50 6.74 -20.66
N ASP A 195 28.23 5.63 -20.78
CA ASP A 195 29.66 5.57 -20.55
C ASP A 195 30.40 6.33 -21.67
N PRO A 196 31.27 7.32 -21.35
CA PRO A 196 31.99 8.10 -22.35
C PRO A 196 33.14 7.36 -23.05
N ALA A 197 33.41 6.10 -22.70
CA ALA A 197 34.56 5.32 -23.18
C ALA A 197 34.69 5.23 -24.70
N LEU A 198 33.59 5.31 -25.48
CA LEU A 198 33.70 5.37 -26.95
C LEU A 198 34.55 6.55 -27.42
N ILE A 199 34.42 7.70 -26.74
CA ILE A 199 35.21 8.89 -27.04
C ILE A 199 36.47 8.91 -26.18
N THR A 200 36.36 8.80 -24.87
CA THR A 200 37.49 9.02 -23.94
C THR A 200 38.52 7.88 -23.94
N GLN A 201 38.16 6.68 -24.40
CA GLN A 201 39.09 5.55 -24.51
C GLN A 201 39.30 5.21 -25.98
N PHE A 202 38.27 4.73 -26.69
CA PHE A 202 38.42 4.18 -28.03
C PHE A 202 38.95 5.22 -29.05
N LEU A 203 38.26 6.36 -29.21
CA LEU A 203 38.73 7.40 -30.13
C LEU A 203 40.10 7.93 -29.73
N MET A 204 40.31 8.21 -28.44
CA MET A 204 41.58 8.80 -27.97
C MET A 204 42.77 7.85 -28.15
N THR A 205 42.59 6.54 -27.95
CA THR A 205 43.61 5.54 -28.27
C THR A 205 43.91 5.48 -29.77
N LEU A 206 42.91 5.62 -30.64
CA LEU A 206 43.15 5.70 -32.08
C LEU A 206 43.92 6.97 -32.47
N LEU A 207 43.60 8.11 -31.86
CA LEU A 207 44.33 9.36 -32.10
C LEU A 207 45.79 9.24 -31.61
N GLU A 208 46.02 8.57 -30.49
CA GLU A 208 47.36 8.33 -29.93
C GLU A 208 48.27 7.57 -30.90
N THR A 209 47.73 6.70 -31.76
CA THR A 209 48.54 6.00 -32.78
C THR A 209 49.12 6.91 -33.86
N ASN A 210 48.50 8.08 -34.11
CA ASN A 210 48.95 9.05 -35.11
C ASN A 210 49.61 10.28 -34.44
N GLY A 211 49.92 10.19 -33.15
CA GLY A 211 50.38 11.31 -32.34
C GLY A 211 51.06 10.84 -31.06
N ALA A 212 50.85 11.56 -29.97
CA ALA A 212 51.36 11.20 -28.66
C ALA A 212 50.37 11.58 -27.55
N ARG A 213 50.26 10.73 -26.53
CA ARG A 213 49.49 11.07 -25.33
C ARG A 213 50.20 12.13 -24.52
N ILE A 214 49.48 13.18 -24.13
CA ILE A 214 50.01 14.30 -23.36
C ILE A 214 49.22 14.52 -22.06
N HIS A 215 49.83 15.23 -21.12
CA HIS A 215 49.24 15.53 -19.81
C HIS A 215 49.22 17.06 -19.60
N PRO A 216 48.28 17.78 -20.25
CA PRO A 216 48.21 19.23 -20.11
C PRO A 216 47.77 19.62 -18.68
N PRO A 217 47.99 20.87 -18.25
CA PRO A 217 47.56 21.34 -16.94
C PRO A 217 46.07 21.06 -16.69
N VAL A 218 45.75 20.50 -15.53
CA VAL A 218 44.39 20.08 -15.18
C VAL A 218 43.56 21.25 -14.66
N LEU A 219 42.34 21.40 -15.18
CA LEU A 219 41.33 22.29 -14.66
C LEU A 219 40.44 21.52 -13.67
N ARG A 220 40.63 21.76 -12.37
CA ARG A 220 39.76 21.22 -11.32
C ARG A 220 38.54 22.11 -11.09
N LYS A 221 37.34 21.59 -11.33
CA LYS A 221 36.08 22.33 -11.22
C LYS A 221 35.14 21.69 -10.20
N ARG A 222 34.43 22.53 -9.44
CA ARG A 222 33.28 22.11 -8.63
C ARG A 222 32.01 22.12 -9.48
N VAL A 223 31.47 20.95 -9.77
CA VAL A 223 30.28 20.75 -10.61
C VAL A 223 29.08 20.46 -9.71
N ARG A 224 27.97 21.16 -9.99
CA ARG A 224 26.68 20.90 -9.35
C ARG A 224 25.74 20.39 -10.43
N ASP A 225 25.16 19.24 -10.17
CA ASP A 225 24.13 18.58 -10.95
C ASP A 225 23.11 17.97 -9.98
N ASP A 226 21.94 17.60 -10.48
CA ASP A 226 20.87 16.95 -9.72
C ASP A 226 20.08 16.00 -10.64
N VAL A 227 19.47 14.98 -10.07
CA VAL A 227 18.62 14.01 -10.80
C VAL A 227 17.21 14.10 -10.24
N CYS A 228 16.43 15.04 -10.79
CA CYS A 228 15.08 15.31 -10.33
C CYS A 228 14.07 14.51 -11.15
N TRP A 229 13.41 13.53 -10.52
CA TRP A 229 12.42 12.67 -11.17
C TRP A 229 11.03 12.84 -10.54
N ASP A 230 10.06 13.24 -11.37
CA ASP A 230 8.65 13.33 -11.02
C ASP A 230 7.80 12.61 -12.07
N ASN A 231 7.65 11.29 -11.88
CA ASN A 231 6.82 10.39 -12.69
C ASN A 231 6.90 10.67 -14.21
N SER A 232 8.12 10.73 -14.74
CA SER A 232 8.43 11.09 -16.13
C SER A 232 9.21 10.00 -16.87
N GLU A 233 9.26 10.09 -18.21
CA GLU A 233 10.07 9.19 -19.05
C GLU A 233 11.56 9.37 -18.73
N LEU A 234 12.04 10.61 -18.80
CA LEU A 234 13.40 11.02 -18.44
C LEU A 234 13.37 12.07 -17.32
N PRO A 235 14.25 11.94 -16.31
CA PRO A 235 14.37 12.94 -15.24
C PRO A 235 14.88 14.27 -15.80
N TRP A 236 14.68 15.34 -15.04
CA TRP A 236 15.44 16.56 -15.29
C TRP A 236 16.87 16.37 -14.77
N ARG A 237 17.84 16.76 -15.59
CA ARG A 237 19.26 16.87 -15.23
C ARG A 237 19.80 18.18 -15.77
N ARG A 238 20.84 18.71 -15.15
CA ARG A 238 21.49 19.92 -15.67
C ARG A 238 22.12 19.61 -17.04
N SER A 239 21.99 20.53 -17.99
CA SER A 239 22.49 20.37 -19.36
C SER A 239 23.98 19.98 -19.36
N PRO A 240 24.33 18.80 -19.93
CA PRO A 240 25.73 18.39 -20.09
C PRO A 240 26.49 19.35 -21.02
N TYR A 241 25.84 19.85 -22.07
CA TYR A 241 26.43 20.85 -22.97
C TYR A 241 26.83 22.13 -22.23
N TRP A 242 26.03 22.56 -21.24
CA TRP A 242 26.38 23.69 -20.39
C TRP A 242 27.64 23.46 -19.54
N LEU A 243 27.92 22.22 -19.16
CA LEU A 243 29.20 21.89 -18.51
C LEU A 243 30.34 21.97 -19.53
N VAL A 244 30.19 21.33 -20.70
CA VAL A 244 31.20 21.32 -21.78
C VAL A 244 31.62 22.74 -22.15
N LEU A 245 30.66 23.64 -22.42
CA LEU A 245 30.94 25.04 -22.75
C LEU A 245 31.69 25.75 -21.60
N ARG A 246 31.21 25.60 -20.36
CA ARG A 246 31.84 26.24 -19.18
C ARG A 246 33.23 25.70 -18.87
N VAL A 247 33.54 24.46 -19.22
CA VAL A 247 34.86 23.85 -19.06
C VAL A 247 35.77 24.39 -20.15
N CYS A 248 35.36 24.28 -21.42
CA CYS A 248 36.16 24.71 -22.57
C CYS A 248 36.49 26.20 -22.52
N VAL A 249 35.51 27.06 -22.25
CA VAL A 249 35.75 28.51 -22.15
C VAL A 249 36.73 28.85 -21.02
N GLN A 250 36.54 28.26 -19.83
CA GLN A 250 37.46 28.51 -18.71
C GLN A 250 38.86 27.98 -19.03
N ARG A 251 38.95 26.83 -19.69
CA ARG A 251 40.20 26.18 -20.04
C ARG A 251 40.98 26.97 -21.10
N LEU A 252 40.32 27.43 -22.16
CA LEU A 252 40.94 28.27 -23.18
C LEU A 252 41.47 29.58 -22.57
N LEU A 253 40.69 30.24 -21.71
CA LEU A 253 41.17 31.43 -20.99
C LEU A 253 42.42 31.14 -20.14
N TYR A 254 42.49 29.99 -19.48
CA TYR A 254 43.66 29.65 -18.65
C TYR A 254 44.91 29.39 -19.49
N LEU A 255 44.73 28.75 -20.64
CA LEU A 255 45.82 28.40 -21.54
C LEU A 255 46.35 29.61 -22.33
N THR A 256 45.49 30.56 -22.69
CA THR A 256 45.89 31.72 -23.51
C THR A 256 46.45 32.88 -22.69
N ILE A 257 45.87 33.17 -21.52
CA ILE A 257 46.23 34.35 -20.71
C ILE A 257 46.65 34.03 -19.26
N GLY A 258 46.85 32.75 -18.95
CA GLY A 258 47.25 32.28 -17.62
C GLY A 258 46.08 32.04 -16.65
N ASP A 259 46.33 31.27 -15.61
CA ASP A 259 45.31 30.80 -14.66
C ASP A 259 44.69 31.93 -13.83
N GLN A 260 45.50 32.88 -13.34
CA GLN A 260 45.02 33.98 -12.49
C GLN A 260 44.15 34.98 -13.27
N ILE A 261 44.65 35.47 -14.41
CA ILE A 261 43.94 36.41 -15.29
C ILE A 261 42.74 35.71 -15.93
N GLY A 262 42.93 34.51 -16.48
CA GLY A 262 41.87 33.70 -17.06
C GLY A 262 40.75 33.38 -16.07
N ARG A 263 41.07 33.15 -14.79
CA ARG A 263 40.06 32.98 -13.73
C ARG A 263 39.24 34.23 -13.53
N ALA A 264 39.87 35.40 -13.42
CA ALA A 264 39.14 36.66 -13.25
C ALA A 264 38.20 36.89 -14.45
N GLN A 265 38.72 36.82 -15.68
CA GLN A 265 37.95 37.01 -16.90
C GLN A 265 36.76 36.07 -17.01
N TYR A 266 36.97 34.77 -16.78
CA TYR A 266 35.88 33.79 -16.78
C TYR A 266 34.77 34.14 -15.78
N LYS A 267 35.14 34.55 -14.56
CA LYS A 267 34.16 34.85 -13.51
C LYS A 267 33.36 36.12 -13.83
N PHE A 268 34.01 37.15 -14.36
CA PHE A 268 33.33 38.38 -14.78
C PHE A 268 32.42 38.14 -16.00
N MET A 269 32.87 37.38 -17.00
CA MET A 269 32.04 36.96 -18.12
C MET A 269 30.80 36.18 -17.63
N MET A 270 30.94 35.29 -16.64
CA MET A 270 29.80 34.63 -16.03
C MET A 270 28.87 35.58 -15.25
N CYS A 271 29.37 36.69 -14.70
CA CYS A 271 28.52 37.74 -14.11
C CYS A 271 27.73 38.49 -15.18
N PHE A 272 28.35 38.79 -16.32
CA PHE A 272 27.66 39.39 -17.46
C PHE A 272 26.52 38.50 -17.98
N VAL A 273 26.76 37.19 -18.15
CA VAL A 273 25.72 36.21 -18.52
C VAL A 273 24.54 36.25 -17.54
N LEU A 274 24.82 36.31 -16.23
CA LEU A 274 23.78 36.37 -15.20
C LEU A 274 23.03 37.71 -15.21
N ALA A 275 23.70 38.83 -15.47
CA ALA A 275 23.09 40.16 -15.56
C ALA A 275 22.13 40.25 -16.76
N ARG A 276 22.56 39.78 -17.93
CA ARG A 276 21.69 39.70 -19.13
C ARG A 276 20.51 38.76 -18.93
N LEU A 277 20.72 37.61 -18.28
CA LEU A 277 19.61 36.72 -17.91
C LEU A 277 18.64 37.40 -16.94
N LEU A 278 19.15 38.19 -15.99
CA LEU A 278 18.32 38.92 -15.03
C LEU A 278 17.44 39.97 -15.73
N ASP A 279 18.01 40.77 -16.63
CA ASP A 279 17.26 41.76 -17.43
C ASP A 279 16.13 41.12 -18.25
N GLN A 280 16.32 39.90 -18.73
CA GLN A 280 15.31 39.18 -19.50
C GLN A 280 14.29 38.46 -18.59
N SER A 281 14.65 38.15 -17.35
CA SER A 281 13.82 37.37 -16.43
C SER A 281 12.78 38.22 -15.69
N VAL A 282 13.06 39.50 -15.45
CA VAL A 282 12.24 40.37 -14.58
C VAL A 282 10.78 40.50 -15.03
N ASP A 283 10.51 40.44 -16.34
CA ASP A 283 9.16 40.54 -16.91
C ASP A 283 8.52 39.17 -17.22
N LEU A 284 9.29 38.08 -17.08
CA LEU A 284 8.87 36.73 -17.51
C LEU A 284 8.73 35.73 -16.35
N LEU A 285 9.59 35.83 -15.34
CA LEU A 285 9.66 34.92 -14.21
C LEU A 285 9.07 35.53 -12.94
N SER A 286 8.77 34.69 -11.95
CA SER A 286 8.24 35.18 -10.67
C SER A 286 9.25 36.09 -9.95
N PRO A 287 8.78 37.08 -9.17
CA PRO A 287 9.66 37.95 -8.39
C PRO A 287 10.62 37.19 -7.45
N GLU A 288 10.22 36.01 -6.97
CA GLU A 288 11.06 35.13 -6.16
C GLU A 288 12.28 34.62 -6.93
N LEU A 289 12.08 34.08 -8.13
CA LEU A 289 13.16 33.58 -8.99
C LEU A 289 14.10 34.71 -9.44
N CYS A 290 13.52 35.87 -9.77
CA CYS A 290 14.29 37.08 -10.09
C CYS A 290 15.12 37.56 -8.90
N THR A 291 14.57 37.53 -7.69
CA THR A 291 15.29 37.86 -6.45
C THR A 291 16.44 36.89 -6.19
N LEU A 292 16.22 35.60 -6.46
CA LEU A 292 17.24 34.56 -6.30
C LEU A 292 18.41 34.76 -7.28
N LEU A 293 18.12 35.05 -8.55
CA LEU A 293 19.13 35.37 -9.56
C LEU A 293 19.89 36.66 -9.22
N LYS A 294 19.17 37.73 -8.84
CA LYS A 294 19.77 38.98 -8.36
C LYS A 294 20.75 38.72 -7.20
N THR A 295 20.30 37.99 -6.18
CA THR A 295 21.12 37.64 -5.02
C THR A 295 22.36 36.81 -5.42
N LYS A 296 22.20 35.88 -6.35
CA LYS A 296 23.32 35.07 -6.88
C LYS A 296 24.36 35.93 -7.59
N LEU A 297 23.92 36.93 -8.37
CA LEU A 297 24.80 37.89 -9.04
C LEU A 297 25.52 38.78 -8.02
N CYS A 298 24.80 39.41 -7.09
CA CYS A 298 25.39 40.23 -6.01
C CYS A 298 26.44 39.46 -5.21
N ARG A 299 26.13 38.22 -4.81
CA ARG A 299 27.08 37.35 -4.08
C ARG A 299 28.33 37.02 -4.89
N ARG A 300 28.23 36.90 -6.22
CA ARG A 300 29.40 36.66 -7.09
C ARG A 300 30.26 37.91 -7.22
N LEU A 301 29.66 39.08 -7.37
CA LEU A 301 30.38 40.35 -7.39
C LEU A 301 31.09 40.61 -6.06
N ALA A 302 30.44 40.35 -4.92
CA ALA A 302 31.07 40.45 -3.60
C ALA A 302 32.29 39.52 -3.46
N LYS A 303 32.20 38.29 -3.99
CA LYS A 303 33.35 37.36 -4.03
C LYS A 303 34.48 37.89 -4.93
N LEU A 304 34.15 38.52 -6.05
CA LEU A 304 35.15 39.13 -6.92
C LEU A 304 35.81 40.36 -6.30
N GLU A 305 35.08 41.14 -5.49
CA GLU A 305 35.65 42.27 -4.74
C GLU A 305 36.58 41.76 -3.63
N ALA A 306 36.21 40.68 -2.96
CA ALA A 306 37.11 39.99 -2.03
C ALA A 306 38.35 39.45 -2.76
N ASP A 307 38.20 38.78 -3.91
CA ASP A 307 39.33 38.29 -4.71
C ASP A 307 40.27 39.45 -5.13
N LYS A 308 39.71 40.61 -5.50
CA LYS A 308 40.48 41.84 -5.80
C LYS A 308 41.27 42.33 -4.59
N ALA A 309 40.66 42.34 -3.40
CA ALA A 309 41.33 42.77 -2.17
C ALA A 309 42.53 41.88 -1.79
N HIS A 310 42.42 40.56 -2.06
CA HIS A 310 43.47 39.57 -1.79
C HIS A 310 44.41 39.32 -2.99
N SER A 311 44.18 39.99 -4.12
CA SER A 311 44.99 39.80 -5.34
C SER A 311 46.35 40.49 -5.25
N ASN A 312 47.33 39.96 -5.97
CA ASN A 312 48.65 40.56 -6.11
C ASN A 312 48.55 42.01 -6.65
N PRO A 313 49.43 42.94 -6.25
CA PRO A 313 49.42 44.33 -6.72
C PRO A 313 49.37 44.47 -8.25
N THR A 314 50.01 43.55 -8.97
CA THR A 314 50.05 43.49 -10.45
C THR A 314 48.69 43.17 -11.10
N LEU A 315 47.80 42.44 -10.42
CA LEU A 315 46.48 42.05 -10.94
C LEU A 315 45.37 43.03 -10.56
N ARG A 316 45.60 43.86 -9.55
CA ARG A 316 44.60 44.79 -9.01
C ARG A 316 44.08 45.81 -10.06
N PRO A 317 44.91 46.40 -10.95
CA PRO A 317 44.43 47.28 -12.00
C PRO A 317 43.44 46.62 -12.96
N MET A 318 43.67 45.35 -13.31
CA MET A 318 42.76 44.57 -14.15
C MET A 318 41.40 44.38 -13.46
N TYR A 319 41.39 44.02 -12.17
CA TYR A 319 40.12 43.91 -11.42
C TYR A 319 39.37 45.24 -11.36
N VAL A 320 40.07 46.36 -11.14
CA VAL A 320 39.47 47.71 -11.17
C VAL A 320 38.84 47.98 -12.53
N HIS A 321 39.55 47.68 -13.62
CA HIS A 321 39.03 47.84 -14.97
C HIS A 321 37.79 46.97 -15.22
N LEU A 322 37.82 45.67 -14.89
CA LEU A 322 36.70 44.76 -15.08
C LEU A 322 35.47 45.15 -14.24
N PHE A 323 35.65 45.69 -13.04
CA PHE A 323 34.56 46.28 -12.27
C PHE A 323 34.03 47.58 -12.91
N GLY A 324 34.92 48.42 -13.46
CA GLY A 324 34.54 49.62 -14.20
C GLY A 324 33.70 49.31 -15.44
N THR A 325 33.97 48.21 -16.14
CA THR A 325 33.23 47.85 -17.37
C THR A 325 32.03 46.94 -17.07
N ILE A 326 32.28 45.76 -16.51
CA ILE A 326 31.26 44.71 -16.31
C ILE A 326 30.47 44.95 -15.03
N GLY A 327 31.14 45.45 -13.98
CA GLY A 327 30.49 45.77 -12.71
C GLY A 327 29.38 46.79 -12.89
N LEU A 328 29.59 47.86 -13.68
CA LEU A 328 28.56 48.85 -13.99
C LEU A 328 27.35 48.26 -14.72
N LEU A 329 27.57 47.37 -15.69
CA LEU A 329 26.50 46.68 -16.40
C LEU A 329 25.70 45.78 -15.47
N CYS A 330 26.39 45.02 -14.60
CA CYS A 330 25.74 44.20 -13.60
C CYS A 330 24.94 45.05 -12.60
N GLN A 331 25.49 46.19 -12.16
CA GLN A 331 24.83 47.12 -11.25
C GLN A 331 23.54 47.66 -11.86
N ARG A 332 23.59 48.10 -13.13
CA ARG A 332 22.38 48.54 -13.86
C ARG A 332 21.30 47.46 -13.91
N SER A 333 21.65 46.22 -14.22
CA SER A 333 20.69 45.10 -14.22
C SER A 333 20.14 44.80 -12.83
N ILE A 334 20.97 44.90 -11.78
CA ILE A 334 20.56 44.72 -10.38
C ILE A 334 19.56 45.80 -9.95
N ASP A 335 19.85 47.06 -10.26
CA ASP A 335 19.02 48.21 -9.89
C ASP A 335 17.68 48.18 -10.63
N ASN A 336 17.71 47.86 -11.93
CA ASN A 336 16.50 47.68 -12.73
C ASN A 336 15.62 46.55 -12.16
N ALA A 337 16.22 45.39 -11.87
CA ALA A 337 15.49 44.27 -11.27
C ALA A 337 14.95 44.61 -9.87
N ALA A 338 15.72 45.32 -9.05
CA ALA A 338 15.27 45.77 -7.73
C ALA A 338 14.05 46.70 -7.84
N ALA A 339 14.10 47.70 -8.73
CA ALA A 339 12.99 48.62 -8.96
C ALA A 339 11.72 47.91 -9.43
N ILE A 340 11.83 46.95 -10.36
CA ILE A 340 10.69 46.16 -10.86
C ILE A 340 10.11 45.28 -9.76
N ILE A 341 10.95 44.57 -9.00
CA ILE A 341 10.52 43.70 -7.89
C ILE A 341 9.85 44.52 -6.79
N GLU A 342 10.42 45.67 -6.40
CA GLU A 342 9.86 46.57 -5.39
C GLU A 342 8.52 47.16 -5.84
N LYS A 343 8.40 47.55 -7.11
CA LYS A 343 7.13 47.99 -7.69
C LYS A 343 6.08 46.89 -7.65
N GLY A 344 6.43 45.67 -8.05
CA GLY A 344 5.54 44.51 -7.99
C GLY A 344 5.10 44.19 -6.55
N TRP A 345 6.04 44.23 -5.61
CA TRP A 345 5.77 44.02 -4.19
C TRP A 345 4.91 45.12 -3.57
N ALA A 346 5.11 46.38 -3.96
CA ALA A 346 4.28 47.51 -3.53
C ALA A 346 2.84 47.38 -4.07
N SER A 347 2.67 46.99 -5.34
CA SER A 347 1.36 46.71 -5.93
C SER A 347 0.66 45.56 -5.22
N PHE A 348 1.36 44.44 -4.99
CA PHE A 348 0.80 43.31 -4.25
C PHE A 348 0.39 43.71 -2.84
N LYS A 349 1.25 44.43 -2.10
CA LYS A 349 0.92 44.97 -0.76
C LYS A 349 -0.33 45.84 -0.78
N LYS A 350 -0.50 46.69 -1.81
CA LYS A 350 -1.69 47.54 -1.98
C LYS A 350 -2.94 46.73 -2.29
N GLU A 351 -2.82 45.67 -3.08
CA GLU A 351 -3.92 44.78 -3.46
C GLU A 351 -4.41 43.95 -2.26
N ILE A 352 -3.49 43.38 -1.47
CA ILE A 352 -3.84 42.57 -0.29
C ILE A 352 -4.09 43.40 0.96
N GLN A 353 -3.89 44.72 0.90
CA GLN A 353 -4.15 45.60 2.02
C GLN A 353 -5.64 45.55 2.32
N ARG A 354 -5.99 44.84 3.40
CA ARG A 354 -7.36 44.72 3.88
C ARG A 354 -7.91 46.13 4.10
N GLN A 355 -8.81 46.55 3.22
CA GLN A 355 -9.56 47.77 3.43
C GLN A 355 -10.56 47.47 4.54
N ILE A 356 -10.27 47.97 5.74
CA ILE A 356 -11.21 47.95 6.84
C ILE A 356 -12.04 49.23 6.69
N PRO A 357 -13.25 49.17 6.10
CA PRO A 357 -14.13 50.32 6.10
C PRO A 357 -14.42 50.70 7.56
N ARG A 358 -14.61 52.00 7.82
CA ARG A 358 -15.15 52.42 9.13
C ARG A 358 -16.47 51.70 9.32
N LEU A 359 -16.63 51.03 10.48
CA LEU A 359 -17.89 50.37 10.82
C LEU A 359 -18.99 51.45 10.75
N PRO A 360 -19.98 51.33 9.84
CA PRO A 360 -21.03 52.32 9.76
C PRO A 360 -21.81 52.30 11.07
N LEU A 361 -22.18 53.48 11.58
CA LEU A 361 -22.95 53.62 12.83
C LEU A 361 -24.34 52.96 12.76
N ARG A 362 -24.79 52.59 11.55
CA ARG A 362 -26.03 51.86 11.27
C ARG A 362 -25.76 50.84 10.16
N ALA A 363 -26.35 49.65 10.27
CA ALA A 363 -26.26 48.62 9.22
C ALA A 363 -27.00 49.08 7.96
N ASP A 364 -26.39 48.89 6.80
CA ASP A 364 -27.02 49.12 5.50
C ASP A 364 -28.00 47.96 5.25
N GLU A 365 -29.09 48.18 4.50
CA GLU A 365 -30.18 47.18 4.41
C GLU A 365 -29.71 45.83 3.85
N LYS A 366 -28.75 45.86 2.92
CA LYS A 366 -28.03 44.69 2.38
C LYS A 366 -27.21 43.91 3.41
N ASP A 367 -26.71 44.57 4.46
CA ASP A 367 -25.91 43.95 5.53
C ASP A 367 -26.79 43.14 6.50
N LEU A 368 -28.12 43.32 6.43
CA LEU A 368 -29.10 42.47 7.12
C LEU A 368 -29.30 41.12 6.43
N TYR A 369 -28.77 40.93 5.22
CA TYR A 369 -28.93 39.72 4.42
C TYR A 369 -27.59 38.99 4.24
N LEU A 370 -27.47 37.82 4.87
CA LEU A 370 -26.28 36.97 4.73
C LEU A 370 -26.46 36.01 3.55
N THR A 371 -25.59 36.11 2.54
CA THR A 371 -25.55 35.14 1.44
C THR A 371 -24.72 33.92 1.83
N LEU A 372 -25.32 32.72 1.75
CA LEU A 372 -24.71 31.44 2.16
C LEU A 372 -24.59 30.47 0.97
N PRO A 373 -23.78 30.79 -0.06
CA PRO A 373 -23.81 30.10 -1.35
C PRO A 373 -23.39 28.61 -1.29
N ASN A 374 -22.56 28.24 -0.32
CA ASN A 374 -22.12 26.85 -0.11
C ASN A 374 -22.97 26.09 0.92
N SER A 375 -23.94 26.77 1.54
CA SER A 375 -24.79 26.18 2.56
C SER A 375 -26.10 25.63 1.97
N THR A 376 -26.35 25.81 0.67
CA THR A 376 -27.60 25.37 0.01
C THR A 376 -27.90 23.90 0.30
N ARG A 377 -26.92 23.00 0.09
CA ARG A 377 -27.12 21.56 0.33
C ARG A 377 -27.37 21.21 1.80
N TYR A 378 -26.72 21.91 2.73
CA TYR A 378 -26.88 21.74 4.17
C TYR A 378 -28.24 22.29 4.64
N LEU A 379 -28.65 23.45 4.13
CA LEU A 379 -29.92 24.10 4.43
C LEU A 379 -31.08 23.33 3.79
N GLU A 380 -30.94 22.80 2.58
CA GLU A 380 -31.88 21.86 1.95
C GLU A 380 -32.01 20.59 2.78
N GLN A 381 -30.90 20.05 3.31
CA GLN A 381 -30.95 18.92 4.23
C GLN A 381 -31.71 19.26 5.53
N ILE A 382 -31.58 20.47 6.07
CA ILE A 382 -32.34 20.92 7.26
C ILE A 382 -33.80 21.23 6.93
N LEU A 383 -34.09 21.80 5.76
CA LEU A 383 -35.43 22.16 5.30
C LEU A 383 -36.24 20.93 4.87
N HIS A 384 -35.58 19.91 4.33
CA HIS A 384 -36.16 18.62 3.98
C HIS A 384 -36.03 17.57 5.07
N GLN A 385 -35.31 17.86 6.16
CA GLN A 385 -35.48 17.12 7.40
C GLN A 385 -36.92 17.38 7.90
N PRO A 386 -37.74 16.34 8.10
CA PRO A 386 -39.06 16.53 8.67
C PRO A 386 -38.87 17.15 10.06
N ARG A 387 -39.34 18.39 10.24
CA ARG A 387 -39.38 19.03 11.55
C ARG A 387 -40.11 18.07 12.51
N PRO A 388 -39.51 17.67 13.64
CA PRO A 388 -40.31 17.09 14.70
C PRO A 388 -41.29 18.19 15.14
N LYS A 389 -42.58 17.93 15.05
CA LYS A 389 -43.60 18.79 15.64
C LYS A 389 -43.36 18.79 17.15
N ILE A 390 -42.67 19.80 17.65
CA ILE A 390 -42.65 20.09 19.08
C ILE A 390 -43.93 20.89 19.35
N SER A 391 -44.95 20.18 19.82
CA SER A 391 -46.12 20.78 20.44
C SER A 391 -45.72 21.31 21.83
N PRO A 392 -46.04 22.56 22.20
CA PRO A 392 -45.81 23.07 23.54
C PRO A 392 -46.96 22.63 24.45
N GLN A 393 -46.87 21.44 25.03
CA GLN A 393 -47.64 21.10 26.22
C GLN A 393 -46.77 20.27 27.16
N LEU A 394 -46.25 20.96 28.18
CA LEU A 394 -45.91 20.38 29.47
C LEU A 394 -47.23 19.88 30.09
N VAL A 395 -47.61 18.68 29.70
CA VAL A 395 -48.46 17.81 30.50
C VAL A 395 -47.67 16.54 30.63
N VAL A 396 -47.22 16.26 31.85
CA VAL A 396 -46.73 14.93 32.24
C VAL A 396 -47.86 13.95 31.91
N SER A 397 -47.71 13.23 30.80
CA SER A 397 -48.56 12.10 30.43
C SER A 397 -47.67 10.87 30.39
N ASN A 398 -47.88 10.00 31.37
CA ASN A 398 -47.18 8.74 31.64
C ASN A 398 -47.38 7.64 30.57
N ASP A 399 -47.71 7.97 29.31
CA ASP A 399 -48.34 6.99 28.40
C ASP A 399 -47.61 6.73 27.06
N VAL A 400 -46.38 7.24 26.87
CA VAL A 400 -45.62 7.07 25.61
C VAL A 400 -44.42 6.10 25.72
N LEU A 401 -44.09 5.60 26.91
CA LEU A 401 -42.94 4.68 27.08
C LEU A 401 -43.22 3.25 26.56
N ALA A 402 -44.49 2.83 26.47
CA ALA A 402 -44.85 1.43 26.19
C ALA A 402 -44.90 1.03 24.70
N LYS A 403 -45.06 1.97 23.76
CA LYS A 403 -45.23 1.66 22.31
C LYS A 403 -43.93 1.67 21.48
N SER A 404 -42.85 2.30 21.96
CA SER A 404 -41.55 2.35 21.27
C SER A 404 -40.63 1.16 21.64
N THR A 405 -40.68 0.71 22.90
CA THR A 405 -39.94 -0.45 23.43
C THR A 405 -40.43 -1.78 22.85
N THR A 406 -41.73 -1.91 22.59
CA THR A 406 -42.35 -3.09 21.95
C THR A 406 -41.94 -3.28 20.48
N GLY A 407 -41.78 -2.20 19.71
CA GLY A 407 -41.32 -2.25 18.31
C GLY A 407 -39.85 -2.66 18.16
N HIS A 408 -38.96 -2.15 19.02
CA HIS A 408 -37.55 -2.54 19.04
C HIS A 408 -37.36 -4.00 19.50
N PHE A 409 -38.12 -4.43 20.50
CA PHE A 409 -38.15 -5.83 20.95
C PHE A 409 -38.68 -6.77 19.85
N GLY A 410 -39.71 -6.36 19.10
CA GLY A 410 -40.21 -7.09 17.94
C GLY A 410 -39.18 -7.25 16.81
N GLY A 411 -38.41 -6.19 16.51
CA GLY A 411 -37.32 -6.23 15.52
C GLY A 411 -36.18 -7.18 15.91
N LEU A 412 -35.70 -7.12 17.16
CA LEU A 412 -34.68 -8.03 17.69
C LEU A 412 -35.17 -9.49 17.68
N THR A 413 -36.42 -9.72 18.07
CA THR A 413 -37.04 -11.05 18.07
C THR A 413 -37.14 -11.61 16.65
N ALA A 414 -37.55 -10.82 15.66
CA ALA A 414 -37.64 -11.26 14.26
C ALA A 414 -36.28 -11.65 13.66
N GLN A 415 -35.22 -10.91 14.00
CA GLN A 415 -33.85 -11.26 13.60
C GLN A 415 -33.37 -12.56 14.25
N CYS A 416 -33.62 -12.74 15.55
CA CYS A 416 -33.30 -13.99 16.24
C CYS A 416 -34.08 -15.19 15.67
N LEU A 417 -35.36 -15.01 15.34
CA LEU A 417 -36.20 -16.06 14.71
C LEU A 417 -35.61 -16.52 13.37
N THR A 418 -35.17 -15.57 12.54
CA THR A 418 -34.55 -15.90 11.25
C THR A 418 -33.27 -16.73 11.42
N LEU A 419 -32.48 -16.45 12.47
CA LEU A 419 -31.30 -17.25 12.80
C LEU A 419 -31.70 -18.64 13.31
N VAL A 420 -32.64 -18.73 14.24
CA VAL A 420 -33.12 -20.02 14.80
C VAL A 420 -33.65 -20.94 13.69
N ASP A 421 -34.46 -20.41 12.78
CA ASP A 421 -34.98 -21.17 11.63
C ASP A 421 -33.83 -21.70 10.76
N PHE A 422 -32.78 -20.89 10.58
CA PHE A 422 -31.60 -21.31 9.85
C PHE A 422 -30.87 -22.44 10.58
N GLU A 423 -30.65 -22.31 11.88
CA GLU A 423 -29.93 -23.27 12.73
C GLU A 423 -30.68 -24.61 12.81
N MET A 424 -31.99 -24.58 13.04
CA MET A 424 -32.85 -25.76 12.99
C MET A 424 -32.81 -26.44 11.61
N SER A 425 -32.76 -25.67 10.52
CA SER A 425 -32.64 -26.24 9.17
C SER A 425 -31.29 -26.93 8.93
N VAL A 426 -30.22 -26.51 9.62
CA VAL A 426 -28.90 -27.15 9.53
C VAL A 426 -28.91 -28.47 10.29
N GLU A 427 -29.42 -28.46 11.51
CA GLU A 427 -29.51 -29.64 12.37
C GLU A 427 -30.41 -30.75 11.79
N SER A 428 -31.52 -30.37 11.16
CA SER A 428 -32.55 -31.31 10.73
C SER A 428 -32.43 -31.79 9.28
N ASN A 429 -31.67 -31.11 8.41
CA ASN A 429 -31.80 -31.26 6.94
C ASN A 429 -30.47 -31.16 6.15
N LEU A 430 -29.35 -31.68 6.64
CA LEU A 430 -28.15 -31.82 5.80
C LEU A 430 -28.27 -33.04 4.88
N PRO A 431 -28.32 -32.85 3.54
CA PRO A 431 -28.50 -33.96 2.62
C PRO A 431 -27.28 -34.90 2.62
N PRO A 432 -27.48 -36.21 2.40
CA PRO A 432 -26.37 -37.14 2.28
C PRO A 432 -25.50 -36.78 1.07
N VAL A 433 -24.22 -37.12 1.14
CA VAL A 433 -23.28 -36.86 0.04
C VAL A 433 -23.64 -37.76 -1.15
N PRO A 434 -24.02 -37.18 -2.32
CA PRO A 434 -24.44 -37.95 -3.49
C PRO A 434 -23.25 -38.66 -4.15
N SER A 435 -23.53 -39.62 -5.03
CA SER A 435 -22.50 -40.40 -5.73
C SER A 435 -22.13 -39.85 -7.12
N SER A 436 -22.97 -38.99 -7.70
CA SER A 436 -22.77 -38.41 -9.04
C SER A 436 -22.00 -37.08 -8.99
N ASP A 437 -21.02 -36.89 -9.87
CA ASP A 437 -20.22 -35.66 -9.95
C ASP A 437 -21.07 -34.40 -10.15
N ALA A 438 -22.09 -34.45 -11.01
CA ALA A 438 -22.96 -33.29 -11.26
C ALA A 438 -23.79 -32.91 -10.03
N GLU A 439 -24.23 -33.89 -9.25
CA GLU A 439 -24.98 -33.68 -8.01
C GLU A 439 -24.06 -33.17 -6.89
N LEU A 440 -22.81 -33.69 -6.84
CA LEU A 440 -21.78 -33.21 -5.94
C LEU A 440 -21.45 -31.74 -6.19
N GLU A 441 -21.33 -31.31 -7.46
CA GLU A 441 -21.11 -29.91 -7.80
C GLU A 441 -22.27 -29.02 -7.35
N LYS A 442 -23.51 -29.45 -7.65
CA LYS A 442 -24.72 -28.71 -7.25
C LYS A 442 -24.82 -28.57 -5.73
N LEU A 443 -24.56 -29.64 -4.98
CA LEU A 443 -24.58 -29.61 -3.53
C LEU A 443 -23.46 -28.73 -2.96
N CYS A 444 -22.25 -28.82 -3.50
CA CYS A 444 -21.12 -27.97 -3.10
C CYS A 444 -21.44 -26.48 -3.28
N MET A 445 -22.06 -26.11 -4.42
CA MET A 445 -22.46 -24.74 -4.69
C MET A 445 -23.61 -24.26 -3.79
N SER A 446 -24.61 -25.11 -3.55
CA SER A 446 -25.73 -24.80 -2.65
C SER A 446 -25.26 -24.59 -1.20
N LEU A 447 -24.35 -25.43 -0.70
CA LEU A 447 -23.75 -25.28 0.63
C LEU A 447 -22.95 -23.98 0.74
N ALA A 448 -22.18 -23.63 -0.29
CA ALA A 448 -21.43 -22.39 -0.32
C ALA A 448 -22.33 -21.14 -0.23
N THR A 449 -23.43 -21.10 -1.01
CA THR A 449 -24.42 -20.02 -0.92
C THR A 449 -25.06 -19.95 0.46
N ARG A 450 -25.44 -21.11 1.02
CA ARG A 450 -26.05 -21.21 2.34
C ARG A 450 -25.11 -20.71 3.45
N ILE A 451 -23.82 -21.05 3.40
CA ILE A 451 -22.77 -20.52 4.31
C ILE A 451 -22.68 -18.99 4.20
N GLU A 452 -22.68 -18.44 2.98
CA GLU A 452 -22.59 -17.00 2.76
C GLU A 452 -23.84 -16.25 3.28
N ASP A 453 -25.03 -16.79 3.05
CA ASP A 453 -26.27 -16.18 3.50
C ASP A 453 -26.41 -16.21 5.03
N TYR A 454 -26.01 -17.33 5.67
CA TYR A 454 -25.94 -17.40 7.13
C TYR A 454 -24.93 -16.40 7.71
N SER A 455 -23.75 -16.30 7.09
CA SER A 455 -22.72 -15.35 7.52
C SER A 455 -23.21 -13.90 7.45
N LYS A 456 -23.97 -13.54 6.41
CA LYS A 456 -24.57 -12.20 6.27
C LYS A 456 -25.68 -11.98 7.31
N ALA A 457 -26.54 -12.98 7.54
CA ALA A 457 -27.61 -12.91 8.51
C ALA A 457 -27.07 -12.70 9.94
N PHE A 458 -26.05 -13.48 10.33
CA PHE A 458 -25.40 -13.38 11.64
C PHE A 458 -24.73 -12.02 11.85
N ALA A 459 -23.98 -11.52 10.85
CA ALA A 459 -23.30 -10.22 10.92
C ALA A 459 -24.27 -9.04 11.14
N ASN A 460 -25.55 -9.17 10.80
CA ASN A 460 -26.56 -8.15 11.01
C ASN A 460 -27.26 -8.23 12.38
N ALA A 461 -27.10 -9.34 13.11
CA ALA A 461 -27.94 -9.69 14.26
C ALA A 461 -27.22 -9.65 15.61
N CYS A 462 -25.94 -10.06 15.70
CA CYS A 462 -25.25 -10.24 16.98
C CYS A 462 -23.73 -9.99 16.86
N ASP A 463 -23.24 -8.83 17.32
CA ASP A 463 -21.81 -8.49 17.18
C ASP A 463 -20.93 -8.91 18.39
N GLU A 464 -21.51 -9.27 19.54
CA GLU A 464 -20.77 -9.38 20.82
C GLU A 464 -21.07 -10.61 21.72
N ASP A 465 -21.84 -11.62 21.27
CA ASP A 465 -22.13 -12.81 22.10
C ASP A 465 -21.26 -14.02 21.73
N SER A 466 -20.45 -14.49 22.69
CA SER A 466 -19.57 -15.66 22.52
C SER A 466 -20.32 -17.00 22.48
N GLU A 467 -21.48 -17.14 23.14
CA GLU A 467 -22.26 -18.40 23.11
C GLU A 467 -22.94 -18.56 21.74
N HIS A 468 -23.66 -17.55 21.27
CA HIS A 468 -24.27 -17.57 19.93
C HIS A 468 -23.23 -17.65 18.82
N LEU A 469 -22.08 -16.97 18.97
CA LEU A 469 -20.98 -17.14 18.05
C LEU A 469 -20.49 -18.60 18.00
N SER A 470 -20.55 -19.33 19.12
CA SER A 470 -20.15 -20.74 19.15
C SER A 470 -21.09 -21.62 18.32
N ILE A 471 -22.40 -21.41 18.42
CA ILE A 471 -23.40 -22.10 17.60
C ILE A 471 -23.24 -21.72 16.12
N PHE A 472 -23.03 -20.44 15.83
CA PHE A 472 -22.74 -19.96 14.48
C PHE A 472 -21.51 -20.66 13.88
N VAL A 473 -20.39 -20.68 14.60
CA VAL A 473 -19.16 -21.35 14.16
C VAL A 473 -19.40 -22.84 13.97
N LEU A 474 -20.12 -23.49 14.90
CA LEU A 474 -20.46 -24.92 14.80
C LEU A 474 -21.23 -25.24 13.50
N ASN A 475 -22.29 -24.48 13.21
CA ASN A 475 -23.12 -24.64 12.01
C ASN A 475 -22.34 -24.37 10.72
N ILE A 476 -21.51 -23.32 10.69
CA ILE A 476 -20.63 -23.00 9.56
C ILE A 476 -19.68 -24.16 9.28
N PHE A 477 -19.03 -24.70 10.31
CA PHE A 477 -18.10 -25.81 10.15
C PHE A 477 -18.81 -27.12 9.77
N GLU A 478 -20.02 -27.37 10.26
CA GLU A 478 -20.81 -28.54 9.86
C GLU A 478 -21.18 -28.51 8.37
N MET A 479 -21.67 -27.36 7.88
CA MET A 479 -21.92 -27.15 6.45
C MET A 479 -20.61 -27.22 5.63
N TRP A 480 -19.53 -26.63 6.14
CA TRP A 480 -18.22 -26.66 5.47
C TRP A 480 -17.67 -28.09 5.37
N VAL A 481 -17.82 -28.94 6.39
CA VAL A 481 -17.42 -30.35 6.35
C VAL A 481 -18.14 -31.10 5.23
N HIS A 482 -19.44 -30.87 5.05
CA HIS A 482 -20.21 -31.46 3.96
C HIS A 482 -19.72 -30.95 2.59
N MET A 483 -19.38 -29.65 2.52
CA MET A 483 -18.82 -29.04 1.32
C MET A 483 -17.41 -29.59 1.00
N ASP A 484 -16.51 -29.76 1.98
CA ASP A 484 -15.18 -30.35 1.79
C ASP A 484 -15.26 -31.84 1.41
N LYS A 485 -16.24 -32.59 1.93
CA LYS A 485 -16.50 -33.96 1.45
C LYS A 485 -16.83 -33.97 -0.04
N CYS A 486 -17.73 -33.08 -0.49
CA CYS A 486 -18.06 -32.95 -1.91
C CYS A 486 -16.84 -32.53 -2.75
N ALA A 487 -16.14 -31.47 -2.32
CA ALA A 487 -14.98 -30.94 -3.02
C ALA A 487 -13.83 -31.96 -3.11
N THR A 488 -13.59 -32.75 -2.06
CA THR A 488 -12.53 -33.77 -2.06
C THR A 488 -12.88 -35.04 -2.83
N LEU A 489 -14.16 -35.28 -3.14
CA LEU A 489 -14.57 -36.30 -4.10
C LEU A 489 -14.36 -35.81 -5.54
N LEU A 490 -14.80 -34.58 -5.84
CA LEU A 490 -14.62 -33.93 -7.16
C LEU A 490 -13.14 -33.67 -7.49
N PHE A 491 -12.35 -33.29 -6.48
CA PHE A 491 -10.93 -32.96 -6.61
C PHE A 491 -10.11 -33.76 -5.58
N PRO A 492 -9.82 -35.05 -5.83
CA PRO A 492 -9.09 -35.91 -4.88
C PRO A 492 -7.74 -35.36 -4.42
N LEU A 493 -7.11 -34.52 -5.25
CA LEU A 493 -5.86 -33.83 -4.92
C LEU A 493 -5.96 -32.97 -3.65
N LEU A 494 -7.14 -32.41 -3.34
CA LEU A 494 -7.39 -31.61 -2.12
C LEU A 494 -7.05 -32.39 -0.84
N LYS A 495 -7.20 -33.73 -0.85
CA LYS A 495 -6.90 -34.58 0.31
C LYS A 495 -5.43 -34.54 0.71
N ARG A 496 -4.53 -34.16 -0.21
CA ARG A 496 -3.08 -34.08 0.04
C ARG A 496 -2.62 -32.75 0.64
N TYR A 497 -3.48 -31.74 0.69
CA TYR A 497 -3.20 -30.41 1.24
C TYR A 497 -3.88 -30.22 2.59
N HIS A 498 -3.27 -29.40 3.44
CA HIS A 498 -3.84 -29.05 4.73
C HIS A 498 -5.11 -28.20 4.51
N PRO A 499 -6.24 -28.48 5.20
CA PRO A 499 -7.52 -27.79 5.02
C PRO A 499 -7.55 -26.36 5.60
N CYS A 500 -6.39 -25.81 5.97
CA CYS A 500 -6.21 -24.54 6.70
C CYS A 500 -6.70 -24.53 8.15
N PHE A 501 -7.73 -25.30 8.49
CA PHE A 501 -8.29 -25.40 9.84
C PHE A 501 -7.63 -26.52 10.65
N HIS A 502 -7.30 -26.22 11.90
CA HIS A 502 -6.84 -27.19 12.89
C HIS A 502 -8.00 -27.56 13.82
N PRO A 503 -8.15 -28.84 14.23
CA PRO A 503 -9.18 -29.25 15.17
C PRO A 503 -9.18 -28.41 16.46
N GLU A 504 -8.00 -28.09 16.98
CA GLU A 504 -7.79 -27.38 18.25
C GLU A 504 -8.31 -25.93 18.21
N MET A 505 -8.50 -25.35 17.01
CA MET A 505 -9.07 -23.99 16.87
C MET A 505 -10.50 -23.88 17.41
N LEU A 506 -11.19 -25.02 17.53
CA LEU A 506 -12.58 -25.10 18.01
C LEU A 506 -12.68 -25.49 19.50
N ASP A 507 -11.56 -25.63 20.20
CA ASP A 507 -11.55 -25.96 21.63
C ASP A 507 -12.03 -24.79 22.52
N ILE A 508 -12.06 -23.59 21.95
CA ILE A 508 -12.46 -22.35 22.64
C ILE A 508 -13.97 -22.07 22.61
N LEU A 509 -14.75 -22.87 21.89
CA LEU A 509 -16.19 -22.68 21.77
C LEU A 509 -16.87 -22.78 23.16
N LEU A 510 -17.93 -22.02 23.36
CA LEU A 510 -18.76 -22.05 24.56
C LEU A 510 -20.06 -22.78 24.21
N LEU A 511 -20.15 -24.08 24.53
CA LEU A 511 -21.32 -24.91 24.18
C LEU A 511 -22.00 -25.42 25.44
N SER A 512 -23.30 -25.13 25.57
CA SER A 512 -24.12 -25.48 26.73
C SER A 512 -24.68 -26.91 26.65
N GLN A 513 -24.97 -27.43 25.45
CA GLN A 513 -25.61 -28.74 25.24
C GLN A 513 -24.62 -29.87 24.91
N LEU A 514 -24.96 -31.09 25.33
CA LEU A 514 -24.18 -32.30 25.02
C LEU A 514 -24.30 -32.69 23.53
N SER A 515 -25.44 -32.42 22.89
CA SER A 515 -25.66 -32.63 21.44
C SER A 515 -24.64 -31.82 20.61
N ASP A 516 -24.44 -30.56 20.95
CA ASP A 516 -23.50 -29.67 20.27
C ASP A 516 -22.05 -30.10 20.48
N MET A 517 -21.70 -30.60 21.68
CA MET A 517 -20.37 -31.19 21.90
C MET A 517 -20.13 -32.44 21.05
N LYS A 518 -21.16 -33.28 20.83
CA LYS A 518 -21.07 -34.46 19.94
C LYS A 518 -20.93 -34.04 18.46
N ARG A 519 -21.65 -32.99 18.04
CA ARG A 519 -21.50 -32.39 16.71
C ARG A 519 -20.09 -31.85 16.50
N LEU A 520 -19.57 -31.10 17.49
CA LEU A 520 -18.21 -30.59 17.49
C LEU A 520 -17.17 -31.73 17.43
N GLN A 521 -17.35 -32.79 18.21
CA GLN A 521 -16.49 -33.98 18.18
C GLN A 521 -16.39 -34.57 16.76
N SER A 522 -17.52 -34.64 16.06
CA SER A 522 -17.59 -35.16 14.68
C SER A 522 -16.82 -34.27 13.70
N ILE A 523 -16.98 -32.94 13.81
CA ILE A 523 -16.25 -31.95 13.00
C ILE A 523 -14.74 -32.05 13.26
N GLN A 524 -14.32 -32.04 14.53
CA GLN A 524 -12.90 -32.11 14.89
C GLN A 524 -12.27 -33.43 14.47
N SER A 525 -13.01 -34.54 14.57
CA SER A 525 -12.54 -35.86 14.09
C SER A 525 -12.32 -35.85 12.58
N TYR A 526 -13.24 -35.23 11.81
CA TYR A 526 -13.08 -35.07 10.37
C TYR A 526 -11.88 -34.19 10.03
N LEU A 527 -11.73 -33.03 10.68
CA LEU A 527 -10.58 -32.13 10.49
C LEU A 527 -9.26 -32.84 10.81
N HIS A 528 -9.19 -33.56 11.93
CA HIS A 528 -8.00 -34.32 12.32
C HIS A 528 -7.64 -35.37 11.25
N GLN A 529 -8.64 -36.11 10.74
CA GLN A 529 -8.44 -37.05 9.65
C GLN A 529 -7.96 -36.36 8.35
N ARG A 530 -8.48 -35.16 8.05
CA ARG A 530 -8.05 -34.37 6.88
C ARG A 530 -6.61 -33.87 7.02
N CYS A 531 -6.21 -33.40 8.20
CA CYS A 531 -4.87 -32.92 8.50
C CYS A 531 -3.85 -34.08 8.48
N THR A 532 -4.17 -35.22 9.09
CA THR A 532 -3.29 -36.41 9.11
C THR A 532 -3.10 -37.04 7.72
N ARG A 533 -4.12 -36.98 6.86
CA ARG A 533 -4.03 -37.44 5.46
C ARG A 533 -3.25 -36.48 4.55
N ALA A 534 -3.05 -35.22 4.96
CA ALA A 534 -2.31 -34.25 4.18
C ALA A 534 -0.83 -34.63 4.09
N ARG A 535 -0.34 -34.89 2.88
CA ARG A 535 1.04 -35.36 2.65
C ARG A 535 2.03 -34.20 2.41
N ASN A 536 1.53 -33.00 2.13
CA ASN A 536 2.35 -31.85 1.74
C ASN A 536 2.71 -30.94 2.92
N GLY A 537 2.88 -31.50 4.12
CA GLY A 537 3.18 -30.76 5.34
C GLY A 537 2.13 -29.70 5.66
N LYS A 538 2.58 -28.47 5.97
CA LYS A 538 1.73 -27.32 6.29
C LYS A 538 1.19 -26.58 5.06
N MET A 539 1.42 -27.06 3.84
CA MET A 539 1.03 -26.35 2.62
C MET A 539 -0.49 -26.43 2.38
N THR A 540 -1.09 -25.30 2.04
CA THR A 540 -2.53 -25.15 1.81
C THR A 540 -2.81 -24.82 0.34
N ILE A 541 -4.09 -24.76 -0.04
CA ILE A 541 -4.51 -24.30 -1.38
C ILE A 541 -4.37 -22.78 -1.59
N PHE A 542 -4.01 -22.04 -0.54
CA PHE A 542 -3.80 -20.59 -0.56
C PHE A 542 -2.31 -20.20 -0.59
N SER A 543 -1.41 -21.18 -0.53
CA SER A 543 0.02 -20.94 -0.65
C SER A 543 0.37 -20.39 -2.03
N ASP A 544 1.29 -19.42 -2.07
CA ASP A 544 1.74 -18.79 -3.31
C ASP A 544 2.32 -19.80 -4.31
N PRO A 545 2.46 -19.43 -5.60
CA PRO A 545 3.01 -20.30 -6.63
C PRO A 545 4.46 -20.73 -6.32
N VAL A 546 4.60 -21.88 -5.65
CA VAL A 546 5.86 -22.56 -5.33
C VAL A 546 5.77 -24.04 -5.73
N GLN A 547 6.91 -24.70 -5.85
CA GLN A 547 6.96 -26.09 -6.28
C GLN A 547 6.06 -26.98 -5.40
N GLY A 548 5.20 -27.76 -6.04
CA GLY A 548 4.27 -28.65 -5.35
C GLY A 548 2.98 -28.00 -4.84
N CYS A 549 2.76 -26.69 -5.04
CA CYS A 549 1.48 -26.02 -4.75
C CYS A 549 0.31 -26.68 -5.51
N PHE A 550 -0.94 -26.38 -5.13
CA PHE A 550 -2.11 -27.07 -5.70
C PHE A 550 -2.15 -26.97 -7.23
N ALA A 551 -1.98 -25.75 -7.77
CA ALA A 551 -1.97 -25.52 -9.20
C ALA A 551 -0.85 -26.29 -9.93
N ASP A 552 0.37 -26.34 -9.37
CA ASP A 552 1.51 -27.07 -9.93
C ASP A 552 1.21 -28.57 -10.06
N ARG A 553 0.61 -29.19 -9.04
CA ARG A 553 0.27 -30.61 -9.07
C ARG A 553 -0.98 -30.91 -9.91
N TYR A 554 -1.97 -30.03 -9.89
CA TYR A 554 -3.20 -30.21 -10.67
C TYR A 554 -2.89 -30.28 -12.17
N LEU A 555 -2.05 -29.38 -12.68
CA LEU A 555 -1.68 -29.38 -14.11
C LEU A 555 -0.80 -30.56 -14.53
N LYS A 556 -0.14 -31.24 -13.58
CA LYS A 556 0.59 -32.49 -13.82
C LYS A 556 -0.30 -33.73 -13.82
N SER A 557 -1.58 -33.59 -13.48
CA SER A 557 -2.54 -34.70 -13.46
C SER A 557 -3.33 -34.78 -14.75
N ASP A 558 -3.84 -35.97 -15.06
CA ASP A 558 -4.64 -36.23 -16.27
C ASP A 558 -5.95 -35.43 -16.31
N ALA A 559 -6.44 -34.96 -15.16
CA ALA A 559 -7.63 -34.11 -15.05
C ALA A 559 -7.45 -32.72 -15.69
N ALA A 560 -6.23 -32.32 -16.03
CA ALA A 560 -5.90 -30.99 -16.55
C ALA A 560 -5.90 -30.88 -18.09
N ALA A 561 -6.49 -31.83 -18.83
CA ALA A 561 -6.50 -31.84 -20.30
C ALA A 561 -6.99 -30.51 -20.93
N ASN A 562 -7.99 -29.86 -20.32
CA ASN A 562 -8.47 -28.54 -20.77
C ASN A 562 -7.42 -27.43 -20.59
N LEU A 563 -6.65 -27.48 -19.50
CA LEU A 563 -5.61 -26.49 -19.20
C LEU A 563 -4.37 -26.71 -20.06
N GLN A 564 -4.05 -27.96 -20.42
CA GLN A 564 -2.99 -28.28 -21.38
C GLN A 564 -3.33 -27.76 -22.79
N ARG A 565 -4.59 -27.92 -23.23
CA ARG A 565 -5.08 -27.29 -24.48
C ARG A 565 -5.01 -25.77 -24.42
N LEU A 566 -5.36 -25.18 -23.27
CA LEU A 566 -5.24 -23.75 -23.04
C LEU A 566 -3.78 -23.28 -23.13
N GLU A 567 -2.85 -24.01 -22.52
CA GLU A 567 -1.41 -23.74 -22.59
C GLU A 567 -0.89 -23.75 -24.02
N HIS A 568 -1.26 -24.78 -24.80
CA HIS A 568 -0.85 -24.86 -26.21
C HIS A 568 -1.36 -23.66 -27.02
N ARG A 569 -2.62 -23.27 -26.82
CA ARG A 569 -3.20 -22.10 -27.49
C ARG A 569 -2.48 -20.80 -27.12
N ILE A 570 -2.26 -20.54 -25.82
CA ILE A 570 -1.56 -19.33 -25.36
C ILE A 570 -0.11 -19.31 -25.87
N LYS A 571 0.60 -20.45 -25.86
CA LYS A 571 1.95 -20.55 -26.41
C LYS A 571 2.00 -20.29 -27.91
N ALA A 572 1.05 -20.84 -28.68
CA ALA A 572 0.97 -20.61 -30.12
C ALA A 572 0.70 -19.13 -30.44
N ASP A 573 -0.19 -18.49 -29.68
CA ASP A 573 -0.51 -17.07 -29.85
C ASP A 573 0.68 -16.17 -29.43
N SER A 574 1.35 -16.50 -28.32
CA SER A 574 2.58 -15.83 -27.87
C SER A 574 3.69 -15.98 -28.90
N GLN A 575 3.92 -17.18 -29.44
CA GLN A 575 4.95 -17.43 -30.46
C GLN A 575 4.63 -16.70 -31.77
N SER A 576 3.36 -16.63 -32.17
CA SER A 576 2.93 -15.87 -33.34
C SER A 576 3.15 -14.37 -33.14
N ALA A 577 2.84 -13.84 -31.95
CA ALA A 577 3.11 -12.45 -31.61
C ALA A 577 4.61 -12.15 -31.55
N ARG A 578 5.42 -13.07 -31.02
CA ARG A 578 6.88 -13.00 -30.98
C ARG A 578 7.47 -12.95 -32.39
N SER A 579 7.04 -13.85 -33.27
CA SER A 579 7.50 -13.92 -34.67
C SER A 579 7.13 -12.66 -35.45
N ARG A 580 5.95 -12.09 -35.21
CA ARG A 580 5.56 -10.79 -35.80
C ARG A 580 6.44 -9.65 -35.31
N ALA A 581 6.77 -9.61 -34.03
CA ALA A 581 7.66 -8.59 -33.47
C ALA A 581 9.09 -8.71 -34.02
N GLU A 582 9.58 -9.94 -34.23
CA GLU A 582 10.89 -10.19 -34.84
C GLU A 582 10.93 -9.78 -36.33
N ALA A 583 9.89 -10.11 -37.10
CA ALA A 583 9.76 -9.66 -38.48
C ALA A 583 9.70 -8.12 -38.58
N GLU A 584 8.96 -7.48 -37.68
CA GLU A 584 8.91 -6.02 -37.57
C GLU A 584 10.27 -5.43 -37.19
N LEU A 585 11.01 -6.05 -36.26
CA LEU A 585 12.37 -5.64 -35.91
C LEU A 585 13.30 -5.67 -37.12
N ASN A 586 13.28 -6.77 -37.89
CA ASN A 586 14.10 -6.89 -39.08
C ASN A 586 13.73 -5.82 -40.13
N ARG A 587 12.43 -5.57 -40.33
CA ARG A 587 11.93 -4.55 -41.25
C ARG A 587 12.35 -3.14 -40.83
N VAL A 588 12.23 -2.80 -39.55
CA VAL A 588 12.55 -1.48 -39.02
C VAL A 588 14.08 -1.27 -38.98
N ASN A 589 14.87 -2.28 -38.64
CA ASN A 589 16.34 -2.24 -38.75
C ASN A 589 16.81 -2.10 -40.21
N ALA A 590 16.15 -2.75 -41.17
CA ALA A 590 16.44 -2.55 -42.59
C ALA A 590 16.14 -1.10 -43.01
N LYS A 591 14.98 -0.56 -42.61
CA LYS A 591 14.64 0.86 -42.83
C LYS A 591 15.67 1.81 -42.21
N TYR A 592 16.18 1.51 -41.01
CA TYR A 592 17.25 2.28 -40.38
C TYR A 592 18.52 2.30 -41.23
N ARG A 593 18.95 1.15 -41.76
CA ARG A 593 20.10 1.04 -42.66
C ARG A 593 19.91 1.85 -43.95
N THR A 594 18.76 1.71 -44.62
CA THR A 594 18.44 2.48 -45.83
C THR A 594 18.43 3.99 -45.57
N LEU A 595 17.81 4.45 -44.48
CA LEU A 595 17.82 5.87 -44.11
C LEU A 595 19.23 6.37 -43.80
N THR A 596 20.09 5.53 -43.22
CA THR A 596 21.49 5.83 -42.94
C THR A 596 22.29 5.99 -44.24
N GLU A 597 22.11 5.10 -45.21
CA GLU A 597 22.71 5.19 -46.55
C GLU A 597 22.24 6.44 -47.30
N GLN A 598 20.93 6.71 -47.32
CA GLN A 598 20.36 7.91 -47.92
C GLN A 598 20.88 9.20 -47.26
N LYS A 599 21.07 9.18 -45.93
CA LYS A 599 21.71 10.28 -45.19
C LYS A 599 23.12 10.52 -45.73
N MET A 600 23.93 9.47 -45.84
CA MET A 600 25.32 9.56 -46.34
C MET A 600 25.42 10.10 -47.77
N GLN A 601 24.44 9.80 -48.63
CA GLN A 601 24.39 10.28 -50.01
C GLN A 601 23.80 11.70 -50.16
N SER A 602 23.19 12.23 -49.11
CA SER A 602 22.53 13.54 -49.13
C SER A 602 23.40 14.63 -48.52
N ILE A 603 23.39 15.82 -49.13
CA ILE A 603 24.10 17.01 -48.62
C ILE A 603 23.10 17.93 -47.95
N CYS A 604 23.47 18.47 -46.80
CA CYS A 604 22.67 19.46 -46.10
C CYS A 604 22.64 20.79 -46.88
N THR A 605 21.46 21.39 -47.03
CA THR A 605 21.28 22.68 -47.71
C THR A 605 21.84 23.87 -46.93
N ARG A 606 22.05 23.74 -45.61
CA ARG A 606 22.60 24.76 -44.70
C ARG A 606 21.88 26.12 -44.77
N LYS A 607 20.62 26.14 -45.19
CA LYS A 607 19.84 27.38 -45.22
C LYS A 607 19.65 27.87 -43.79
N GLN A 608 19.80 29.16 -43.55
CA GLN A 608 19.56 29.76 -42.24
C GLN A 608 18.39 30.73 -42.31
N HIS A 609 17.57 30.74 -41.28
CA HIS A 609 16.59 31.79 -41.03
C HIS A 609 17.31 33.07 -40.56
N ALA A 610 16.61 34.21 -40.59
CA ALA A 610 17.16 35.51 -40.20
C ALA A 610 17.61 35.58 -38.73
N ASP A 611 17.18 34.64 -37.88
CA ASP A 611 17.59 34.50 -36.49
C ASP A 611 18.81 33.57 -36.30
N GLY A 612 19.42 33.12 -37.40
CA GLY A 612 20.58 32.23 -37.41
C GLY A 612 20.25 30.75 -37.17
N THR A 613 18.96 30.38 -37.12
CA THR A 613 18.56 28.97 -36.99
C THR A 613 18.58 28.27 -38.33
N HIS A 614 19.01 27.01 -38.36
CA HIS A 614 19.01 26.21 -39.59
C HIS A 614 17.59 25.90 -40.08
N ASP A 615 17.29 26.39 -41.28
CA ASP A 615 16.09 26.06 -42.04
C ASP A 615 16.18 24.63 -42.57
N ILE A 616 15.50 23.75 -41.84
CA ILE A 616 15.39 22.33 -42.17
C ILE A 616 14.29 22.03 -43.18
N GLN A 617 13.50 23.02 -43.61
CA GLN A 617 12.43 22.81 -44.57
C GLN A 617 13.00 22.57 -45.98
N GLY A 618 12.56 21.48 -46.63
CA GLY A 618 13.06 21.08 -47.94
C GLY A 618 14.46 20.45 -47.96
N CYS A 619 15.13 20.30 -46.80
CA CYS A 619 16.42 19.62 -46.72
C CYS A 619 16.26 18.10 -46.53
N SER A 620 16.63 17.31 -47.54
CA SER A 620 16.56 15.84 -47.50
C SER A 620 17.48 15.25 -46.42
N HIS A 621 18.69 15.79 -46.25
CA HIS A 621 19.62 15.36 -45.21
C HIS A 621 19.04 15.51 -43.79
N CYS A 622 18.50 16.69 -43.47
CA CYS A 622 17.85 16.95 -42.18
C CYS A 622 16.56 16.13 -41.99
N PHE A 623 15.86 15.80 -43.08
CA PHE A 623 14.72 14.88 -43.04
C PHE A 623 15.16 13.45 -42.65
N TYR A 624 16.24 12.93 -43.22
CA TYR A 624 16.75 11.59 -42.88
C TYR A 624 17.22 11.50 -41.42
N ILE A 625 17.94 12.51 -40.92
CA ILE A 625 18.35 12.57 -39.50
C ILE A 625 17.14 12.55 -38.55
N ARG A 626 16.13 13.38 -38.81
CA ARG A 626 14.90 13.40 -37.99
C ARG A 626 14.14 12.07 -38.06
N SER A 627 14.12 11.44 -39.24
CA SER A 627 13.49 10.15 -39.45
C SER A 627 14.19 9.04 -38.66
N LEU A 628 15.53 9.03 -38.64
CA LEU A 628 16.34 8.09 -37.83
C LEU A 628 16.06 8.27 -36.33
N ARG A 629 16.07 9.51 -35.82
CA ARG A 629 15.83 9.81 -34.39
C ARG A 629 14.42 9.43 -33.91
N ARG A 630 13.42 9.50 -34.80
CA ARG A 630 12.01 9.16 -34.48
C ARG A 630 11.72 7.68 -34.62
N LEU A 631 12.62 6.91 -35.24
CA LEU A 631 12.42 5.48 -35.42
C LEU A 631 12.47 4.80 -34.05
N LYS A 632 11.38 4.11 -33.70
CA LYS A 632 11.25 3.30 -32.49
C LYS A 632 10.52 2.01 -32.84
N ILE A 633 10.79 0.95 -32.09
CA ILE A 633 10.07 -0.32 -32.15
C ILE A 633 9.46 -0.63 -30.79
N ALA A 634 8.23 -1.17 -30.77
CA ALA A 634 7.59 -1.64 -29.54
C ALA A 634 8.17 -2.99 -29.11
N VAL A 635 8.30 -3.21 -27.80
CA VAL A 635 8.77 -4.50 -27.27
C VAL A 635 7.66 -5.54 -27.28
N HIS A 636 8.05 -6.79 -27.46
CA HIS A 636 7.22 -7.97 -27.19
C HIS A 636 7.50 -8.46 -25.76
N GLU A 637 6.43 -8.79 -25.05
CA GLU A 637 6.49 -9.49 -23.76
C GLU A 637 5.84 -10.86 -23.98
N ASP A 638 6.54 -11.94 -23.61
CA ASP A 638 5.98 -13.29 -23.67
C ASP A 638 4.74 -13.40 -22.76
N PHE A 639 3.71 -14.14 -23.18
CA PHE A 639 2.40 -14.11 -22.50
C PHE A 639 2.40 -14.86 -21.15
N LEU A 640 3.27 -15.87 -21.02
CA LEU A 640 3.36 -16.72 -19.83
C LEU A 640 4.73 -16.57 -19.15
N PRO A 641 4.79 -16.78 -17.82
CA PRO A 641 6.06 -16.81 -17.09
C PRO A 641 7.02 -17.86 -17.66
N GLN A 642 8.33 -17.57 -17.60
CA GLN A 642 9.37 -18.57 -17.88
C GLN A 642 9.43 -19.62 -16.77
N ASP A 643 9.21 -19.21 -15.52
CA ASP A 643 9.12 -20.13 -14.40
C ASP A 643 7.93 -21.07 -14.57
N ASP A 644 8.24 -22.36 -14.46
CA ASP A 644 7.35 -23.45 -14.79
C ASP A 644 6.18 -23.55 -13.80
N VAL A 645 6.42 -23.23 -12.53
CA VAL A 645 5.42 -23.25 -11.47
C VAL A 645 4.47 -22.04 -11.59
N GLN A 646 5.02 -20.84 -11.77
CA GLN A 646 4.27 -19.60 -12.03
C GLN A 646 3.37 -19.76 -13.26
N LYS A 647 3.92 -20.31 -14.35
CA LYS A 647 3.14 -20.61 -15.56
C LYS A 647 1.97 -21.54 -15.26
N ARG A 648 2.20 -22.63 -14.52
CA ARG A 648 1.12 -23.57 -14.17
C ARG A 648 0.07 -22.92 -13.26
N ALA A 649 0.47 -22.06 -12.34
CA ALA A 649 -0.45 -21.29 -11.50
C ALA A 649 -1.31 -20.30 -12.31
N VAL A 650 -0.70 -19.58 -13.26
CA VAL A 650 -1.42 -18.68 -14.17
C VAL A 650 -2.46 -19.45 -15.00
N LEU A 651 -2.05 -20.58 -15.59
CA LEU A 651 -2.95 -21.43 -16.37
C LEU A 651 -4.11 -21.98 -15.53
N PHE A 652 -3.82 -22.44 -14.31
CA PHE A 652 -4.83 -22.89 -13.37
C PHE A 652 -5.86 -21.79 -13.06
N GLU A 653 -5.43 -20.55 -12.78
CA GLU A 653 -6.35 -19.47 -12.47
C GLU A 653 -7.16 -18.97 -13.67
N LEU A 654 -6.63 -19.06 -14.89
CA LEU A 654 -7.36 -18.70 -16.12
C LEU A 654 -8.48 -19.69 -16.43
N GLY A 655 -8.30 -20.96 -16.07
CA GLY A 655 -9.26 -22.05 -16.33
C GLY A 655 -9.70 -22.80 -15.07
N VAL A 656 -9.78 -22.13 -13.93
CA VAL A 656 -10.11 -22.78 -12.65
C VAL A 656 -11.51 -23.42 -12.71
N PRO A 657 -11.69 -24.69 -12.30
CA PRO A 657 -13.01 -25.29 -12.23
C PRO A 657 -13.96 -24.52 -11.29
N ASN A 658 -15.23 -24.36 -11.68
CA ASN A 658 -16.20 -23.56 -10.94
C ASN A 658 -16.40 -24.07 -9.51
N SER A 659 -16.64 -25.37 -9.33
CA SER A 659 -16.83 -26.02 -8.03
C SER A 659 -15.61 -25.86 -7.12
N TYR A 660 -14.40 -25.96 -7.65
CA TYR A 660 -13.17 -25.65 -6.91
C TYR A 660 -13.10 -24.18 -6.49
N SER A 661 -13.39 -23.25 -7.41
CA SER A 661 -13.33 -21.81 -7.11
C SER A 661 -14.33 -21.43 -6.02
N VAL A 662 -15.53 -22.00 -6.05
CA VAL A 662 -16.57 -21.80 -5.02
C VAL A 662 -16.07 -22.32 -3.68
N TYR A 663 -15.64 -23.57 -3.61
CA TYR A 663 -15.08 -24.16 -2.39
C TYR A 663 -13.93 -23.33 -1.80
N ARG A 664 -12.97 -22.91 -2.65
CA ARG A 664 -11.82 -22.09 -2.25
C ARG A 664 -12.26 -20.73 -1.68
N ASN A 665 -13.14 -20.03 -2.39
CA ASN A 665 -13.57 -18.70 -2.00
C ASN A 665 -14.42 -18.74 -0.72
N THR A 666 -15.30 -19.73 -0.57
CA THR A 666 -16.09 -19.91 0.65
C THR A 666 -15.19 -20.25 1.83
N THR A 667 -14.22 -21.15 1.66
CA THR A 667 -13.22 -21.47 2.70
C THR A 667 -12.41 -20.23 3.09
N TRP A 668 -12.01 -19.41 2.11
CA TRP A 668 -11.33 -18.13 2.33
C TRP A 668 -12.21 -17.09 3.04
N ASN A 669 -13.51 -17.06 2.74
CA ASN A 669 -14.45 -16.17 3.39
C ASN A 669 -14.67 -16.57 4.86
N ILE A 670 -14.87 -17.87 5.15
CA ILE A 670 -14.95 -18.38 6.53
C ILE A 670 -13.68 -17.99 7.31
N PHE A 671 -12.52 -18.23 6.70
CA PHE A 671 -11.22 -17.85 7.23
C PHE A 671 -11.19 -16.36 7.62
N LEU A 672 -11.61 -15.45 6.74
CA LEU A 672 -11.51 -14.01 7.00
C LEU A 672 -12.60 -13.46 7.92
N THR A 673 -13.76 -14.13 7.99
CA THR A 673 -14.84 -13.75 8.90
C THR A 673 -14.50 -14.08 10.35
N LEU A 674 -13.83 -15.23 10.60
CA LEU A 674 -13.57 -15.73 11.94
C LEU A 674 -12.19 -15.34 12.50
N CYS A 675 -11.21 -15.02 11.65
CA CYS A 675 -9.87 -14.63 12.08
C CYS A 675 -9.75 -13.12 12.37
N PRO A 676 -8.74 -12.70 13.16
CA PRO A 676 -8.52 -11.28 13.39
C PRO A 676 -8.33 -10.56 12.07
N LYS A 677 -8.97 -9.40 11.90
CA LYS A 677 -8.69 -8.55 10.74
C LYS A 677 -7.19 -8.22 10.79
N PRO A 678 -6.42 -8.49 9.71
CA PRO A 678 -5.04 -8.06 9.66
C PRO A 678 -5.05 -6.54 9.88
N GLY A 679 -4.35 -6.06 10.93
CA GLY A 679 -4.28 -4.63 11.22
C GLY A 679 -3.87 -3.88 9.96
N HIS A 680 -4.43 -2.69 9.71
CA HIS A 680 -4.28 -1.90 8.47
C HIS A 680 -2.87 -1.95 7.91
N SER A 681 -2.59 -3.00 7.15
CA SER A 681 -1.26 -3.25 6.66
C SER A 681 -1.11 -2.29 5.49
N THR A 682 -0.09 -1.45 5.56
CA THR A 682 0.35 -0.55 4.49
C THR A 682 0.90 -1.33 3.30
N THR A 683 0.29 -2.48 2.98
CA THR A 683 0.71 -3.32 1.86
C THR A 683 0.35 -2.63 0.58
N LYS A 684 1.39 -2.37 -0.20
CA LYS A 684 1.30 -1.78 -1.53
C LYS A 684 0.24 -2.53 -2.36
N PRO A 685 -0.67 -1.82 -3.04
CA PRO A 685 -1.59 -2.46 -3.96
C PRO A 685 -0.81 -3.20 -5.06
N PRO A 686 -1.36 -4.27 -5.63
CA PRO A 686 -0.74 -4.94 -6.76
C PRO A 686 -0.57 -3.97 -7.93
N GLU A 687 0.55 -4.11 -8.66
CA GLU A 687 0.78 -3.38 -9.90
C GLU A 687 -0.13 -3.88 -11.03
N LYS A 688 -0.48 -5.18 -10.99
CA LYS A 688 -1.35 -5.78 -12.00
C LYS A 688 -2.14 -6.98 -11.49
N LEU A 689 -3.45 -7.00 -11.70
CA LEU A 689 -4.26 -8.21 -11.53
C LEU A 689 -4.17 -9.09 -12.78
N LEU A 690 -4.16 -10.43 -12.62
CA LEU A 690 -4.11 -11.35 -13.75
C LEU A 690 -5.26 -11.10 -14.75
N CYS A 691 -6.47 -10.83 -14.25
CA CYS A 691 -7.65 -10.56 -15.08
C CYS A 691 -7.57 -9.24 -15.87
N GLU A 692 -6.67 -8.33 -15.50
CA GLU A 692 -6.47 -7.03 -16.16
C GLU A 692 -5.29 -7.04 -17.14
N TYR A 693 -4.51 -8.12 -17.17
CA TYR A 693 -3.35 -8.22 -18.04
C TYR A 693 -3.78 -8.45 -19.49
N SER A 694 -3.51 -7.49 -20.37
CA SER A 694 -4.08 -7.42 -21.72
C SER A 694 -3.82 -8.66 -22.57
N GLN A 695 -2.62 -9.25 -22.47
CA GLN A 695 -2.25 -10.43 -23.25
C GLN A 695 -2.98 -11.71 -22.80
N LEU A 696 -3.37 -11.80 -21.52
CA LEU A 696 -4.05 -12.97 -20.97
C LEU A 696 -5.56 -12.77 -20.75
N LYS A 697 -6.04 -11.52 -20.83
CA LYS A 697 -7.42 -11.14 -20.54
C LYS A 697 -8.45 -11.92 -21.36
N THR A 698 -8.16 -12.22 -22.63
CA THR A 698 -9.05 -12.94 -23.54
C THR A 698 -9.23 -14.41 -23.18
N TYR A 699 -8.31 -14.99 -22.41
CA TYR A 699 -8.38 -16.39 -21.98
C TYR A 699 -9.02 -16.55 -20.60
N ASN A 700 -9.32 -15.45 -19.92
CA ASN A 700 -9.94 -15.46 -18.61
C ASN A 700 -11.44 -15.73 -18.75
N ASN A 701 -11.85 -16.98 -18.59
CA ASN A 701 -13.25 -17.43 -18.77
C ASN A 701 -14.17 -17.04 -17.59
N LYS A 702 -13.76 -16.16 -16.68
CA LYS A 702 -14.51 -15.85 -15.45
C LYS A 702 -15.72 -14.95 -15.73
N THR A 703 -16.92 -15.55 -15.67
CA THR A 703 -18.21 -14.83 -15.60
C THR A 703 -18.79 -14.72 -14.17
N VAL A 704 -18.34 -15.51 -13.18
CA VAL A 704 -19.19 -15.75 -11.98
C VAL A 704 -18.61 -15.38 -10.60
N TYR A 705 -17.29 -15.39 -10.34
CA TYR A 705 -16.77 -15.07 -9.00
C TYR A 705 -15.54 -14.13 -9.00
N ARG A 706 -15.70 -12.94 -8.41
CA ARG A 706 -14.64 -11.93 -8.19
C ARG A 706 -14.15 -12.01 -6.74
N GLY A 707 -12.83 -12.01 -6.52
CA GLY A 707 -12.26 -12.01 -5.16
C GLY A 707 -10.83 -12.54 -5.12
N PHE A 708 -10.66 -13.84 -4.88
CA PHE A 708 -9.35 -14.47 -4.71
C PHE A 708 -8.78 -14.99 -6.04
N SER A 709 -7.64 -14.43 -6.46
CA SER A 709 -6.97 -14.75 -7.73
C SER A 709 -5.49 -14.36 -7.67
N LEU A 710 -4.74 -14.58 -8.74
CA LEU A 710 -3.36 -14.10 -8.85
C LEU A 710 -3.27 -12.59 -9.17
N ALA A 711 -2.30 -11.94 -8.54
CA ALA A 711 -1.89 -10.56 -8.80
C ALA A 711 -0.36 -10.42 -8.74
N SER A 712 0.19 -9.40 -9.38
CA SER A 712 1.62 -9.14 -9.47
C SER A 712 2.01 -7.86 -8.76
N ASP A 713 3.09 -7.91 -7.98
CA ASP A 713 3.74 -6.76 -7.37
C ASP A 713 4.80 -6.11 -8.29
N THR A 714 5.22 -6.83 -9.36
CA THR A 714 6.08 -6.30 -10.42
C THR A 714 5.28 -5.74 -11.60
N LYS A 715 5.90 -4.86 -12.38
CA LYS A 715 5.30 -4.20 -13.55
C LYS A 715 5.63 -4.93 -14.86
N SER A 716 4.63 -5.13 -15.70
CA SER A 716 4.79 -5.57 -17.10
C SER A 716 5.71 -4.63 -17.87
N TRP A 717 6.48 -5.15 -18.84
CA TRP A 717 7.31 -4.34 -19.74
C TRP A 717 6.48 -3.32 -20.52
N LEU A 718 5.29 -3.71 -20.97
CA LEU A 718 4.36 -2.90 -21.76
C LEU A 718 3.83 -1.67 -20.98
N GLY A 719 3.78 -1.77 -19.65
CA GLY A 719 3.37 -0.70 -18.74
C GLY A 719 4.53 0.19 -18.25
N THR A 720 5.75 -0.03 -18.72
CA THR A 720 6.94 0.73 -18.30
C THR A 720 7.54 1.55 -19.44
N HIS A 721 8.50 2.42 -19.11
CA HIS A 721 9.21 3.23 -20.12
C HIS A 721 10.01 2.36 -21.11
N TYR A 722 10.29 1.09 -20.78
CA TYR A 722 10.91 0.12 -21.68
C TYR A 722 9.99 -0.38 -22.81
N LYS A 723 8.72 0.05 -22.89
CA LYS A 723 7.74 -0.42 -23.90
C LYS A 723 8.16 -0.19 -25.36
N GLY A 724 9.16 0.66 -25.60
CA GLY A 724 9.75 0.84 -26.92
C GLY A 724 11.26 1.05 -26.87
N LYS A 725 11.94 0.67 -27.95
CA LYS A 725 13.40 0.76 -28.12
C LYS A 725 13.74 1.62 -29.34
N ARG A 726 14.82 2.40 -29.22
CA ARG A 726 15.42 3.15 -30.34
C ARG A 726 16.24 2.19 -31.20
N LEU A 727 16.50 2.57 -32.45
CA LEU A 727 17.21 1.74 -33.41
C LEU A 727 18.67 2.23 -33.60
N PRO A 728 19.59 1.33 -33.99
CA PRO A 728 19.38 -0.11 -34.21
C PRO A 728 19.12 -0.86 -32.90
N ALA A 729 18.34 -1.94 -32.97
CA ALA A 729 18.04 -2.77 -31.79
C ALA A 729 18.28 -4.25 -32.08
N SER A 730 18.75 -4.98 -31.07
CA SER A 730 18.90 -6.43 -31.12
C SER A 730 17.58 -7.16 -30.79
N ALA A 731 17.47 -8.42 -31.19
CA ALA A 731 16.31 -9.24 -30.86
C ALA A 731 16.13 -9.42 -29.35
N THR A 732 17.22 -9.55 -28.59
CA THR A 732 17.19 -9.72 -27.12
C THR A 732 16.68 -8.47 -26.40
N ALA A 733 16.88 -7.27 -26.96
CA ALA A 733 16.38 -6.03 -26.38
C ALA A 733 14.86 -5.79 -26.63
N VAL A 734 14.27 -6.50 -27.60
CA VAL A 734 12.88 -6.32 -28.04
C VAL A 734 11.99 -7.48 -27.66
N LEU A 735 12.50 -8.72 -27.68
CA LEU A 735 11.76 -9.94 -27.34
C LEU A 735 12.02 -10.33 -25.88
N LEU A 736 11.18 -9.82 -24.98
CA LEU A 736 11.36 -9.93 -23.53
C LEU A 736 10.45 -11.01 -22.91
N PRO A 737 10.89 -11.68 -21.83
CA PRO A 737 10.03 -12.57 -21.07
C PRO A 737 8.98 -11.79 -20.28
N LEU A 738 7.94 -12.47 -19.79
CA LEU A 738 6.91 -11.88 -18.93
C LEU A 738 7.54 -11.21 -17.70
N GLY A 739 7.29 -9.91 -17.52
CA GLY A 739 7.82 -9.14 -16.38
C GLY A 739 7.02 -9.26 -15.08
N LEU A 740 5.85 -9.92 -15.12
CA LEU A 740 4.93 -10.08 -13.99
C LEU A 740 5.29 -11.32 -13.16
N ILE A 741 5.34 -11.18 -11.84
CA ILE A 741 5.51 -12.28 -10.88
C ILE A 741 4.23 -12.37 -10.06
N PHE A 742 3.55 -13.52 -10.12
CA PHE A 742 2.23 -13.64 -9.53
C PHE A 742 2.27 -14.26 -8.12
N SER A 743 1.45 -13.72 -7.23
CA SER A 743 1.12 -14.23 -5.90
C SER A 743 -0.39 -14.16 -5.67
N TYR A 744 -0.91 -14.93 -4.73
CA TYR A 744 -2.34 -14.95 -4.45
C TYR A 744 -2.80 -13.69 -3.71
N TYR A 745 -3.91 -13.13 -4.18
CA TYR A 745 -4.45 -11.84 -3.74
C TYR A 745 -5.98 -11.85 -3.73
N ASP A 746 -6.56 -11.33 -2.65
CA ASP A 746 -7.98 -11.02 -2.52
C ASP A 746 -8.23 -9.57 -2.98
N SER A 747 -8.80 -9.41 -4.17
CA SER A 747 -9.13 -8.10 -4.74
C SER A 747 -10.26 -7.38 -4.00
N SER A 748 -11.17 -8.11 -3.37
CA SER A 748 -12.33 -7.55 -2.70
C SER A 748 -11.93 -6.87 -1.39
N ARG A 749 -10.98 -7.47 -0.66
CA ARG A 749 -10.50 -6.97 0.64
C ARG A 749 -9.12 -6.32 0.58
N LYS A 750 -8.46 -6.35 -0.57
CA LYS A 750 -7.12 -5.82 -0.83
C LYS A 750 -6.04 -6.47 0.04
N LEU A 751 -6.05 -7.81 0.11
CA LEU A 751 -5.15 -8.59 0.97
C LEU A 751 -4.32 -9.59 0.17
N TRP A 752 -3.02 -9.64 0.46
CA TRP A 752 -2.13 -10.68 -0.06
C TRP A 752 -2.22 -11.93 0.81
N ALA A 753 -2.36 -13.12 0.20
CA ALA A 753 -2.45 -14.37 0.94
C ALA A 753 -1.20 -14.65 1.78
N LYS A 754 -0.02 -14.32 1.23
CA LYS A 754 1.29 -14.44 1.91
C LYS A 754 1.46 -13.61 3.18
N ASN A 755 0.62 -12.60 3.40
CA ASN A 755 0.75 -11.68 4.54
C ASN A 755 -0.09 -12.09 5.75
N LEU A 756 -0.90 -13.14 5.64
CA LEU A 756 -1.74 -13.60 6.74
C LEU A 756 -0.92 -14.48 7.69
N PRO A 757 -1.06 -14.28 9.01
CA PRO A 757 -0.36 -15.11 10.00
C PRO A 757 -0.83 -16.57 9.87
N TYR A 758 0.07 -17.53 10.06
CA TYR A 758 -0.24 -18.96 10.10
C TYR A 758 0.59 -19.65 11.18
N PRO A 759 0.00 -20.50 12.06
CA PRO A 759 -1.41 -20.91 12.11
C PRO A 759 -2.32 -19.80 12.66
N LEU A 760 -3.60 -19.90 12.33
CA LEU A 760 -4.60 -18.92 12.79
C LEU A 760 -5.35 -19.46 13.99
N ASN A 761 -5.90 -18.56 14.79
CA ASN A 761 -6.80 -18.89 15.89
C ASN A 761 -8.02 -17.95 15.88
N PHE A 762 -9.09 -18.45 16.49
CA PHE A 762 -10.32 -17.69 16.69
C PHE A 762 -10.35 -17.04 18.09
N SER A 763 -9.30 -17.21 18.89
CA SER A 763 -9.28 -16.89 20.32
C SER A 763 -9.59 -15.44 20.64
N HIS A 764 -9.25 -14.51 19.74
CA HIS A 764 -9.59 -13.10 19.90
C HIS A 764 -11.10 -12.80 19.99
N ARG A 765 -11.97 -13.65 19.42
CA ARG A 765 -13.44 -13.50 19.49
C ARG A 765 -14.06 -14.05 20.77
N TYR A 766 -13.30 -14.83 21.53
CA TYR A 766 -13.74 -15.52 22.75
C TYR A 766 -13.06 -14.97 24.01
N LYS A 767 -12.35 -13.84 23.90
CA LYS A 767 -11.72 -13.19 25.06
C LYS A 767 -12.79 -12.69 26.02
N ILE A 768 -12.51 -12.82 27.32
CA ILE A 768 -13.38 -12.24 28.35
C ILE A 768 -13.17 -10.72 28.34
N ASN A 769 -14.16 -10.00 27.81
CA ASN A 769 -14.13 -8.54 27.74
C ASN A 769 -14.95 -7.94 28.89
N LEU A 770 -14.27 -7.27 29.81
CA LEU A 770 -14.90 -6.50 30.89
C LEU A 770 -14.75 -5.00 30.67
N PRO A 771 -15.76 -4.18 31.03
CA PRO A 771 -15.62 -2.73 31.10
C PRO A 771 -14.36 -2.32 31.88
N LYS A 772 -13.67 -1.27 31.44
CA LYS A 772 -12.36 -0.86 31.99
C LYS A 772 -12.44 -0.40 33.44
N GLU A 773 -13.64 -0.07 33.90
CA GLU A 773 -13.95 0.36 35.25
C GLU A 773 -13.96 -0.80 36.24
N LEU A 774 -14.04 -2.05 35.77
CA LEU A 774 -14.04 -3.22 36.63
C LEU A 774 -12.62 -3.67 37.02
N PRO A 775 -12.37 -4.04 38.30
CA PRO A 775 -11.03 -4.35 38.80
C PRO A 775 -10.28 -5.46 38.05
N PHE A 776 -11.00 -6.45 37.49
CA PHE A 776 -10.38 -7.58 36.78
C PHE A 776 -10.19 -7.35 35.28
N SER A 777 -10.57 -6.19 34.73
CA SER A 777 -10.51 -5.91 33.29
C SER A 777 -9.10 -6.06 32.71
N SER A 778 -8.08 -5.58 33.43
CA SER A 778 -6.68 -5.70 33.03
C SER A 778 -6.18 -7.15 33.06
N LEU A 779 -6.55 -7.90 34.10
CA LEU A 779 -6.16 -9.29 34.29
C LEU A 779 -6.75 -10.19 33.18
N TYR A 780 -8.05 -10.07 32.90
CA TYR A 780 -8.72 -10.89 31.90
C TYR A 780 -8.31 -10.54 30.47
N SER A 781 -7.84 -9.32 30.24
CA SER A 781 -7.28 -8.89 28.96
C SER A 781 -5.83 -9.37 28.75
N SER A 782 -5.19 -9.92 29.79
CA SER A 782 -3.80 -10.36 29.74
C SER A 782 -3.61 -11.63 28.88
N PRO A 783 -2.39 -11.88 28.37
CA PRO A 783 -2.09 -13.13 27.66
C PRO A 783 -2.32 -14.40 28.48
N ALA A 784 -2.24 -14.32 29.82
CA ALA A 784 -2.49 -15.45 30.71
C ALA A 784 -3.96 -15.92 30.71
N PHE A 785 -4.88 -15.04 30.32
CA PHE A 785 -6.32 -15.33 30.19
C PHE A 785 -6.74 -15.53 28.72
N ALA A 786 -5.78 -15.82 27.83
CA ALA A 786 -6.09 -16.18 26.45
C ALA A 786 -6.97 -17.46 26.42
N PRO A 787 -8.10 -17.48 25.69
CA PRO A 787 -9.00 -18.64 25.67
C PRO A 787 -8.36 -19.92 25.14
N ASP A 788 -7.39 -19.82 24.23
CA ASP A 788 -6.61 -20.92 23.68
C ASP A 788 -5.34 -21.26 24.50
N GLY A 789 -5.10 -20.56 25.61
CA GLY A 789 -3.98 -20.78 26.50
C GLY A 789 -4.25 -21.82 27.58
N ALA A 790 -3.18 -22.28 28.24
CA ALA A 790 -3.28 -23.20 29.38
C ALA A 790 -3.65 -22.52 30.71
N GLY A 791 -3.75 -21.18 30.72
CA GLY A 791 -3.83 -20.37 31.93
C GLY A 791 -2.48 -20.22 32.63
N PRO A 792 -2.40 -19.38 33.69
CA PRO A 792 -1.17 -19.20 34.46
C PRO A 792 -0.87 -20.45 35.29
N SER A 793 0.39 -20.88 35.36
CA SER A 793 0.86 -21.93 36.28
C SER A 793 0.78 -21.49 37.74
N SER A 794 0.83 -22.44 38.69
CA SER A 794 0.82 -22.10 40.13
C SER A 794 1.99 -21.18 40.52
N TYR A 795 3.16 -21.32 39.89
CA TYR A 795 4.31 -20.44 40.12
C TYR A 795 4.06 -19.03 39.58
N GLU A 796 3.44 -18.91 38.40
CA GLU A 796 3.11 -17.60 37.81
C GLU A 796 2.04 -16.87 38.64
N VAL A 797 1.05 -17.59 39.19
CA VAL A 797 0.04 -17.01 40.09
C VAL A 797 0.68 -16.44 41.35
N VAL A 798 1.64 -17.15 41.96
CA VAL A 798 2.35 -16.66 43.15
C VAL A 798 3.27 -15.50 42.79
N ALA A 799 3.97 -15.57 41.66
CA ALA A 799 4.88 -14.53 41.21
C ALA A 799 4.15 -13.21 40.84
N SER A 800 2.87 -13.28 40.45
CA SER A 800 2.07 -12.11 40.08
C SER A 800 1.39 -11.41 41.26
N ILE A 801 1.55 -11.88 42.51
CA ILE A 801 0.91 -11.28 43.70
C ILE A 801 1.23 -9.79 43.84
N ASN A 802 2.45 -9.37 43.50
CA ASN A 802 2.87 -7.97 43.54
C ASN A 802 2.20 -7.09 42.44
N GLN A 803 1.52 -7.70 41.48
CA GLN A 803 0.74 -7.04 40.42
C GLN A 803 -0.74 -6.92 40.77
N CYS A 804 -1.16 -7.39 41.96
CA CYS A 804 -2.53 -7.28 42.45
C CYS A 804 -2.94 -5.79 42.56
N PRO A 805 -4.04 -5.35 41.91
CA PRO A 805 -4.59 -4.01 42.09
C PRO A 805 -4.95 -3.73 43.55
N SER A 806 -4.90 -2.45 43.96
CA SER A 806 -5.21 -2.02 45.33
C SER A 806 -6.67 -2.24 45.73
N GLU A 807 -7.57 -2.32 44.75
CA GLU A 807 -9.00 -2.52 44.93
C GLU A 807 -9.38 -3.98 45.21
N LEU A 808 -8.44 -4.92 45.03
CA LEU A 808 -8.67 -6.36 45.15
C LEU A 808 -7.90 -6.95 46.33
N THR A 809 -8.47 -7.99 46.94
CA THR A 809 -7.72 -8.80 47.89
C THR A 809 -6.78 -9.75 47.17
N VAL A 810 -5.62 -10.04 47.76
CA VAL A 810 -4.67 -11.03 47.20
C VAL A 810 -5.33 -12.41 47.05
N HIS A 811 -6.24 -12.77 47.96
CA HIS A 811 -7.00 -14.01 47.88
C HIS A 811 -7.91 -14.05 46.65
N GLU A 812 -8.70 -13.00 46.39
CA GLU A 812 -9.55 -12.93 45.18
C GLU A 812 -8.72 -12.91 43.90
N PHE A 813 -7.63 -12.14 43.87
CA PHE A 813 -6.75 -12.03 42.70
C PHE A 813 -6.07 -13.36 42.35
N THR A 814 -5.62 -14.11 43.35
CA THR A 814 -4.99 -15.42 43.14
C THR A 814 -6.02 -16.50 42.82
N ALA A 815 -7.21 -16.48 43.44
CA ALA A 815 -8.29 -17.42 43.16
C ALA A 815 -8.79 -17.31 41.71
N HIS A 816 -8.97 -16.10 41.19
CA HIS A 816 -9.36 -15.87 39.79
C HIS A 816 -8.34 -16.43 38.79
N GLN A 817 -7.06 -16.25 39.05
CA GLN A 817 -6.00 -16.83 38.22
C GLN A 817 -5.95 -18.36 38.35
N ALA A 818 -6.14 -18.91 39.55
CA ALA A 818 -6.14 -20.33 39.80
C ALA A 818 -7.31 -21.07 39.13
N LEU A 819 -8.50 -20.46 39.06
CA LEU A 819 -9.66 -20.99 38.33
C LEU A 819 -9.39 -21.15 36.84
N PHE A 820 -8.69 -20.19 36.23
CA PHE A 820 -8.36 -20.22 34.81
C PHE A 820 -7.20 -21.19 34.48
N SER A 821 -6.51 -21.71 35.50
CA SER A 821 -5.32 -22.51 35.34
C SER A 821 -5.61 -24.01 35.11
N GLY A 822 -5.29 -24.48 33.91
CA GLY A 822 -5.28 -25.91 33.57
C GLY A 822 -6.66 -26.52 33.33
N ASN A 823 -6.83 -27.14 32.16
CA ASN A 823 -8.12 -27.68 31.72
C ASN A 823 -8.62 -28.88 32.55
N ASN A 824 -7.73 -29.79 32.97
CA ASN A 824 -8.08 -31.01 33.71
C ASN A 824 -8.64 -30.74 35.12
N ARG A 825 -8.21 -29.67 35.78
CA ARG A 825 -8.55 -29.38 37.18
C ARG A 825 -9.66 -28.35 37.34
N ARG A 826 -10.15 -27.78 36.23
CA ARG A 826 -11.06 -26.63 36.22
C ARG A 826 -12.27 -26.80 37.14
N TRP A 827 -13.00 -27.90 36.99
CA TRP A 827 -14.19 -28.19 37.80
C TRP A 827 -13.88 -28.52 39.26
N ILE A 828 -12.73 -29.13 39.54
CA ILE A 828 -12.25 -29.35 40.90
C ILE A 828 -11.94 -28.01 41.57
N SER A 829 -11.28 -27.08 40.85
CA SER A 829 -11.04 -25.73 41.34
C SER A 829 -12.36 -24.99 41.60
N ILE A 830 -13.32 -25.04 40.68
CA ILE A 830 -14.66 -24.42 40.87
C ILE A 830 -15.34 -24.98 42.13
N LEU A 831 -15.36 -26.30 42.32
CA LEU A 831 -15.95 -26.93 43.50
C LEU A 831 -15.23 -26.53 44.79
N THR A 832 -13.90 -26.46 44.74
CA THR A 832 -13.06 -26.05 45.88
C THR A 832 -13.35 -24.60 46.27
N GLU A 833 -13.44 -23.70 45.29
CA GLU A 833 -13.72 -22.30 45.54
C GLU A 833 -15.15 -22.06 46.02
N LEU A 834 -16.14 -22.85 45.57
CA LEU A 834 -17.49 -22.86 46.13
C LEU A 834 -17.49 -23.26 47.61
N GLY A 835 -16.60 -24.15 48.04
CA GLY A 835 -16.45 -24.52 49.45
C GLY A 835 -15.62 -23.53 50.27
N SER A 836 -15.06 -22.48 49.66
CA SER A 836 -14.14 -21.52 50.28
C SER A 836 -14.78 -20.13 50.45
N SER A 837 -14.04 -19.21 51.07
CA SER A 837 -14.41 -17.79 51.17
C SER A 837 -13.51 -16.87 50.34
N ASN A 838 -12.78 -17.40 49.34
CA ASN A 838 -11.83 -16.61 48.56
C ASN A 838 -12.46 -15.83 47.41
N LEU A 839 -13.66 -16.22 46.96
CA LEU A 839 -14.37 -15.57 45.86
C LEU A 839 -15.62 -14.86 46.33
N ASN A 840 -15.80 -13.65 45.80
CA ASN A 840 -17.08 -12.96 45.88
C ASN A 840 -17.94 -13.30 44.65
N PHE A 841 -18.92 -14.18 44.84
CA PHE A 841 -19.86 -14.62 43.79
C PHE A 841 -20.95 -13.59 43.44
N SER A 842 -21.12 -12.54 44.24
CA SER A 842 -22.03 -11.43 43.94
C SER A 842 -21.47 -10.50 42.84
N LEU A 843 -20.16 -10.55 42.59
CA LEU A 843 -19.49 -9.74 41.57
C LEU A 843 -19.83 -10.20 40.15
N LYS A 844 -19.95 -9.21 39.25
CA LYS A 844 -20.15 -9.45 37.82
C LYS A 844 -18.94 -10.16 37.20
N ASP A 845 -17.73 -9.77 37.59
CA ASP A 845 -16.45 -10.33 37.13
C ASP A 845 -16.39 -11.85 37.36
N THR A 846 -16.69 -12.27 38.59
CA THR A 846 -16.73 -13.68 39.00
C THR A 846 -17.77 -14.47 38.19
N MET A 847 -18.97 -13.92 38.00
CA MET A 847 -20.02 -14.55 37.20
C MET A 847 -19.58 -14.74 35.75
N VAL A 848 -18.99 -13.72 35.11
CA VAL A 848 -18.52 -13.80 33.72
C VAL A 848 -17.41 -14.83 33.56
N LEU A 849 -16.44 -14.87 34.48
CA LEU A 849 -15.35 -15.85 34.48
C LEU A 849 -15.88 -17.28 34.63
N LEU A 850 -16.73 -17.53 35.64
CA LEU A 850 -17.27 -18.87 35.89
C LEU A 850 -18.17 -19.33 34.76
N HIS A 851 -18.98 -18.43 34.20
CA HIS A 851 -19.79 -18.74 33.02
C HIS A 851 -18.91 -19.14 31.82
N HIS A 852 -17.86 -18.38 31.53
CA HIS A 852 -16.90 -18.72 30.46
C HIS A 852 -16.24 -20.08 30.71
N LEU A 853 -15.71 -20.31 31.91
CA LEU A 853 -15.02 -21.55 32.28
C LEU A 853 -15.93 -22.78 32.28
N ALA A 854 -17.19 -22.63 32.70
CA ALA A 854 -18.16 -23.71 32.76
C ALA A 854 -18.67 -24.14 31.37
N LEU A 855 -18.72 -23.21 30.41
CA LEU A 855 -19.19 -23.46 29.05
C LEU A 855 -18.09 -23.80 28.05
N GLN A 856 -16.87 -23.32 28.26
CA GLN A 856 -15.77 -23.56 27.33
C GLN A 856 -15.47 -25.06 27.24
N VAL A 857 -15.56 -25.59 26.02
CA VAL A 857 -15.54 -27.02 25.76
C VAL A 857 -14.16 -27.67 25.98
N GLY A 858 -13.06 -26.94 25.76
CA GLY A 858 -11.68 -27.38 26.03
C GLY A 858 -11.06 -28.34 25.01
N PRO A 859 -9.98 -29.07 25.33
CA PRO A 859 -9.37 -30.02 24.40
C PRO A 859 -10.18 -31.31 24.18
N ARG A 860 -10.16 -31.83 22.94
CA ARG A 860 -10.84 -33.08 22.55
C ARG A 860 -10.26 -34.33 23.24
N LEU A 861 -11.13 -35.24 23.70
CA LEU A 861 -10.78 -36.64 24.00
C LEU A 861 -11.31 -37.53 22.87
N GLU A 862 -10.54 -38.54 22.44
CA GLU A 862 -10.96 -39.36 21.28
C GLU A 862 -12.21 -40.21 21.56
N SER A 863 -12.31 -40.76 22.78
CA SER A 863 -13.34 -41.71 23.17
C SER A 863 -14.51 -41.09 23.95
N ASP A 864 -14.48 -39.79 24.27
CA ASP A 864 -15.50 -39.16 25.11
C ASP A 864 -15.91 -37.77 24.62
N SER A 865 -17.22 -37.60 24.41
CA SER A 865 -17.83 -36.34 24.00
C SER A 865 -17.86 -35.26 25.10
N LEU A 866 -17.58 -35.62 26.36
CA LEU A 866 -17.43 -34.67 27.47
C LEU A 866 -16.08 -33.96 27.48
N ARG A 867 -15.09 -34.49 26.73
CA ARG A 867 -13.81 -33.82 26.47
C ARG A 867 -13.01 -33.61 27.76
N VAL A 868 -11.81 -33.05 27.66
CA VAL A 868 -10.87 -32.98 28.79
C VAL A 868 -11.44 -32.20 29.98
N VAL A 869 -12.20 -31.14 29.71
CA VAL A 869 -12.73 -30.26 30.77
C VAL A 869 -13.91 -30.89 31.51
N HIS A 870 -14.84 -31.55 30.81
CA HIS A 870 -16.11 -31.97 31.44
C HIS A 870 -16.21 -33.47 31.75
N VAL A 871 -15.18 -34.28 31.44
CA VAL A 871 -15.20 -35.74 31.75
C VAL A 871 -15.48 -36.05 33.23
N ILE A 872 -15.14 -35.13 34.14
CA ILE A 872 -15.37 -35.29 35.59
C ILE A 872 -16.86 -35.42 35.97
N PHE A 873 -17.80 -34.97 35.14
CA PHE A 873 -19.24 -35.15 35.40
C PHE A 873 -19.68 -36.63 35.37
N ARG A 874 -18.81 -37.54 34.90
CA ARG A 874 -19.03 -39.00 35.04
C ARG A 874 -18.81 -39.50 36.46
N ASP A 875 -18.06 -38.77 37.28
CA ASP A 875 -17.83 -39.11 38.68
C ASP A 875 -19.05 -38.71 39.52
N ALA A 876 -19.77 -39.72 40.02
CA ALA A 876 -20.95 -39.53 40.86
C ALA A 876 -20.65 -38.81 42.18
N SER A 877 -19.46 -39.05 42.77
CA SER A 877 -19.04 -38.41 44.02
C SER A 877 -18.80 -36.92 43.80
N PHE A 878 -18.14 -36.56 42.71
CA PHE A 878 -17.98 -35.15 42.33
C PHE A 878 -19.33 -34.46 42.11
N CYS A 879 -20.22 -35.08 41.32
CA CYS A 879 -21.55 -34.52 41.04
C CYS A 879 -22.38 -34.32 42.31
N SER A 880 -22.39 -35.30 43.22
CA SER A 880 -23.09 -35.20 44.51
C SER A 880 -22.55 -34.05 45.37
N GLN A 881 -21.22 -33.89 45.46
CA GLN A 881 -20.61 -32.79 46.19
C GLN A 881 -20.92 -31.43 45.57
N LEU A 882 -20.92 -31.32 44.24
CA LEU A 882 -21.28 -30.08 43.55
C LEU A 882 -22.75 -29.71 43.79
N ILE A 883 -23.66 -30.68 43.75
CA ILE A 883 -25.09 -30.51 44.08
C ILE A 883 -25.24 -29.98 45.51
N GLU A 884 -24.54 -30.58 46.47
CA GLU A 884 -24.60 -30.17 47.88
C GLU A 884 -24.14 -28.71 48.05
N GLN A 885 -23.01 -28.33 47.46
CA GLN A 885 -22.47 -26.97 47.55
C GLN A 885 -23.38 -25.94 46.88
N ILE A 886 -23.91 -26.22 45.69
CA ILE A 886 -24.88 -25.35 45.02
C ILE A 886 -26.14 -25.20 45.89
N GLY A 887 -26.64 -26.29 46.48
CA GLY A 887 -27.80 -26.27 47.36
C GLY A 887 -27.60 -25.40 48.61
N LYS A 888 -26.41 -25.42 49.22
CA LYS A 888 -26.05 -24.56 50.36
C LYS A 888 -26.06 -23.09 49.97
N HIS A 889 -25.38 -22.73 48.88
CA HIS A 889 -25.34 -21.34 48.40
C HIS A 889 -26.71 -20.81 47.98
N LEU A 890 -27.53 -21.64 47.34
CA LEU A 890 -28.89 -21.28 46.98
C LEU A 890 -29.74 -20.93 48.20
N ASN A 891 -29.61 -21.67 49.30
CA ASN A 891 -30.30 -21.35 50.55
C ASN A 891 -29.86 -19.99 51.11
N ILE A 892 -28.55 -19.70 51.07
CA ILE A 892 -27.96 -18.44 51.57
C ILE A 892 -28.52 -17.23 50.80
N ILE A 893 -28.61 -17.32 49.48
CA ILE A 893 -29.04 -16.19 48.65
C ILE A 893 -30.55 -16.09 48.44
N SER A 894 -31.30 -17.17 48.69
CA SER A 894 -32.76 -17.21 48.47
C SER A 894 -33.57 -16.04 49.05
N PRO A 895 -33.27 -15.45 50.24
CA PRO A 895 -34.02 -14.29 50.72
C PRO A 895 -33.60 -12.96 50.06
N ASN A 896 -32.48 -12.91 49.34
CA ASN A 896 -31.90 -11.68 48.79
C ASN A 896 -32.05 -11.62 47.27
N TRP A 897 -33.14 -11.01 46.80
CA TRP A 897 -33.45 -10.80 45.38
C TRP A 897 -32.45 -9.91 44.62
N ARG A 898 -31.47 -9.30 45.30
CA ARG A 898 -30.40 -8.50 44.66
C ARG A 898 -29.28 -9.38 44.09
N GLU A 899 -29.17 -10.63 44.51
CA GLU A 899 -28.08 -11.57 44.17
C GLU A 899 -28.22 -12.20 42.78
N ASN A 900 -28.48 -11.39 41.75
CA ASN A 900 -28.70 -11.89 40.39
C ASN A 900 -27.45 -12.53 39.76
N ASN A 901 -26.26 -11.94 39.94
CA ASN A 901 -25.01 -12.49 39.41
C ASN A 901 -24.66 -13.84 40.06
N TYR A 902 -24.93 -13.93 41.36
CA TYR A 902 -24.72 -15.16 42.11
C TYR A 902 -25.71 -16.24 41.64
N MET A 903 -27.00 -15.90 41.55
CA MET A 903 -28.01 -16.82 41.04
C MET A 903 -27.73 -17.28 39.60
N GLU A 904 -27.26 -16.38 38.73
CA GLU A 904 -26.83 -16.70 37.35
C GLU A 904 -25.69 -17.72 37.32
N THR A 905 -24.72 -17.58 38.22
CA THR A 905 -23.61 -18.54 38.39
C THR A 905 -24.15 -19.91 38.83
N LEU A 906 -24.94 -19.95 39.92
CA LEU A 906 -25.52 -21.20 40.43
C LEU A 906 -26.40 -21.90 39.40
N LEU A 907 -27.21 -21.13 38.67
CA LEU A 907 -28.06 -21.62 37.59
C LEU A 907 -27.22 -22.21 36.45
N THR A 908 -26.16 -21.53 36.01
CA THR A 908 -25.26 -22.04 34.97
C THR A 908 -24.64 -23.37 35.40
N LEU A 909 -24.10 -23.48 36.62
CA LEU A 909 -23.52 -24.72 37.13
C LEU A 909 -24.57 -25.85 37.25
N THR A 910 -25.79 -25.52 37.67
CA THR A 910 -26.91 -26.48 37.77
C THR A 910 -27.32 -26.98 36.38
N ILE A 911 -27.44 -26.10 35.39
CA ILE A 911 -27.73 -26.50 34.00
C ILE A 911 -26.63 -27.42 33.45
N ARG A 912 -25.35 -27.18 33.79
CA ARG A 912 -24.25 -28.08 33.41
C ARG A 912 -24.37 -29.46 34.05
N LEU A 913 -24.74 -29.53 35.32
CA LEU A 913 -25.05 -30.80 35.98
C LEU A 913 -26.20 -31.53 35.29
N CYS A 914 -27.29 -30.83 34.95
CA CYS A 914 -28.43 -31.41 34.24
C CYS A 914 -28.04 -31.95 32.85
N ASN A 915 -27.20 -31.22 32.11
CA ASN A 915 -26.85 -31.58 30.72
C ASN A 915 -25.74 -32.64 30.62
N LEU A 916 -24.82 -32.71 31.60
CA LEU A 916 -23.60 -33.52 31.50
C LEU A 916 -23.49 -34.61 32.57
N GLY A 917 -24.28 -34.53 33.64
CA GLY A 917 -24.27 -35.50 34.74
C GLY A 917 -24.74 -36.89 34.30
N ASN A 918 -24.48 -37.88 35.15
CA ASN A 918 -25.00 -39.24 34.97
C ASN A 918 -26.52 -39.31 35.28
N GLU A 919 -27.19 -40.36 34.78
CA GLU A 919 -28.65 -40.51 34.94
C GLU A 919 -29.12 -40.49 36.40
N GLU A 920 -28.34 -41.06 37.31
CA GLU A 920 -28.65 -41.11 38.73
C GLU A 920 -28.65 -39.71 39.38
N MET A 921 -27.68 -38.87 39.05
CA MET A 921 -27.57 -37.51 39.60
C MET A 921 -28.46 -36.50 38.88
N MET A 922 -28.94 -36.80 37.66
CA MET A 922 -29.85 -35.92 36.91
C MET A 922 -31.13 -35.62 37.68
N ALA A 923 -31.71 -36.59 38.39
CA ALA A 923 -32.91 -36.37 39.20
C ALA A 923 -32.68 -35.33 40.31
N GLN A 924 -31.54 -35.39 40.99
CA GLN A 924 -31.16 -34.46 42.05
C GLN A 924 -30.82 -33.07 41.49
N ALA A 925 -30.11 -33.01 40.37
CA ALA A 925 -29.80 -31.77 39.66
C ALA A 925 -31.08 -31.06 39.17
N ASN A 926 -32.05 -31.81 38.64
CA ASN A 926 -33.38 -31.28 38.30
C ASN A 926 -34.12 -30.76 39.54
N GLY A 927 -33.97 -31.41 40.70
CA GLY A 927 -34.46 -30.90 41.97
C GLY A 927 -33.89 -29.51 42.33
N LEU A 928 -32.59 -29.30 42.14
CA LEU A 928 -31.97 -27.97 42.31
C LEU A 928 -32.51 -26.97 41.29
N LEU A 929 -32.66 -27.36 40.02
CA LEU A 929 -33.19 -26.49 38.97
C LEU A 929 -34.61 -26.01 39.29
N MET A 930 -35.47 -26.91 39.78
CA MET A 930 -36.82 -26.60 40.24
C MET A 930 -36.81 -25.68 41.47
N LYS A 931 -35.87 -25.88 42.39
CA LYS A 931 -35.70 -25.00 43.55
C LYS A 931 -35.26 -23.59 43.13
N ILE A 932 -34.33 -23.47 42.20
CA ILE A 932 -33.93 -22.17 41.62
C ILE A 932 -35.15 -21.49 40.98
N ARG A 933 -35.92 -22.23 40.18
CA ARG A 933 -37.16 -21.72 39.57
C ARG A 933 -38.11 -21.14 40.62
N GLN A 934 -38.37 -21.89 41.69
CA GLN A 934 -39.23 -21.43 42.78
C GLN A 934 -38.70 -20.17 43.48
N VAL A 935 -37.40 -20.12 43.76
CA VAL A 935 -36.76 -18.94 44.38
C VAL A 935 -36.91 -17.71 43.47
N THR A 936 -36.64 -17.86 42.17
CA THR A 936 -36.76 -16.75 41.21
C THR A 936 -38.22 -16.30 41.02
N LEU A 937 -39.20 -17.20 41.07
CA LEU A 937 -40.64 -16.82 41.08
C LEU A 937 -41.00 -16.03 42.34
N THR A 938 -40.51 -16.46 43.50
CA THR A 938 -40.68 -15.71 44.75
C THR A 938 -40.05 -14.32 44.66
N TRP A 939 -38.86 -14.18 44.04
CA TRP A 939 -38.25 -12.88 43.79
C TRP A 939 -39.10 -12.00 42.89
N ILE A 940 -39.68 -12.56 41.80
CA ILE A 940 -40.59 -11.83 40.91
C ILE A 940 -41.80 -11.29 41.68
N ALA A 941 -42.42 -12.12 42.53
CA ALA A 941 -43.56 -11.71 43.33
C ALA A 941 -43.21 -10.58 44.31
N LEU A 942 -42.10 -10.72 45.05
CA LEU A 942 -41.62 -9.70 45.98
C LEU A 942 -41.29 -8.37 45.28
N LEU A 943 -40.62 -8.44 44.13
CA LEU A 943 -40.24 -7.25 43.36
C LEU A 943 -41.45 -6.57 42.74
N ARG A 944 -42.47 -7.34 42.33
CA ARG A 944 -43.75 -6.79 41.86
C ARG A 944 -44.44 -5.99 42.97
N ASP A 945 -44.43 -6.49 44.20
CA ASP A 945 -44.99 -5.77 45.36
C ASP A 945 -44.16 -4.52 45.71
N GLU A 946 -42.83 -4.60 45.65
CA GLU A 946 -41.94 -3.45 45.87
C GLU A 946 -42.21 -2.33 44.85
N ILE A 947 -42.37 -2.68 43.57
CA ILE A 947 -42.69 -1.72 42.50
C ILE A 947 -44.05 -1.05 42.74
N ARG A 948 -45.06 -1.81 43.18
CA ARG A 948 -46.41 -1.29 43.45
C ARG A 948 -46.45 -0.36 44.67
N ASN A 949 -45.59 -0.61 45.66
CA ASN A 949 -45.54 0.15 46.90
C ASN A 949 -44.48 1.27 46.91
N ALA A 950 -43.65 1.36 45.88
CA ALA A 950 -42.61 2.37 45.74
C ALA A 950 -43.22 3.78 45.63
N LYS A 951 -42.81 4.67 46.54
CA LYS A 951 -43.22 6.08 46.54
C LYS A 951 -42.30 6.96 45.67
N GLU A 952 -41.10 6.48 45.40
CA GLU A 952 -40.07 7.16 44.61
C GLU A 952 -39.85 6.43 43.29
N ALA A 953 -39.73 7.20 42.20
CA ALA A 953 -39.56 6.66 40.85
C ALA A 953 -38.26 5.85 40.72
N ASP A 954 -37.18 6.27 41.38
CA ASP A 954 -35.88 5.59 41.32
C ASP A 954 -35.92 4.20 41.98
N VAL A 955 -36.68 4.05 43.08
CA VAL A 955 -36.87 2.76 43.75
C VAL A 955 -37.69 1.81 42.87
N ALA A 956 -38.76 2.33 42.25
CA ALA A 956 -39.57 1.56 41.31
C ALA A 956 -38.75 1.12 40.08
N GLU A 957 -37.92 2.00 39.52
CA GLU A 957 -37.05 1.68 38.38
C GLU A 957 -36.01 0.61 38.75
N GLN A 958 -35.37 0.75 39.91
CA GLN A 958 -34.37 -0.22 40.37
C GLN A 958 -35.00 -1.58 40.66
N ALA A 959 -36.15 -1.62 41.33
CA ALA A 959 -36.91 -2.85 41.57
C ALA A 959 -37.36 -3.50 40.26
N ALA A 960 -37.80 -2.72 39.26
CA ALA A 960 -38.12 -3.24 37.92
C ALA A 960 -36.90 -3.84 37.21
N ARG A 961 -35.69 -3.27 37.34
CA ARG A 961 -34.46 -3.87 36.79
C ARG A 961 -34.14 -5.22 37.43
N TYR A 962 -34.27 -5.33 38.74
CA TYR A 962 -34.10 -6.60 39.43
C TYR A 962 -35.22 -7.59 39.06
N GLY A 963 -36.47 -7.13 38.94
CA GLY A 963 -37.63 -7.95 38.58
C GLY A 963 -37.52 -8.51 37.18
N PHE A 964 -37.00 -7.68 36.26
CA PHE A 964 -36.60 -8.11 34.92
C PHE A 964 -35.58 -9.24 35.02
N MET A 965 -34.45 -9.03 35.71
CA MET A 965 -33.41 -10.06 35.87
C MET A 965 -33.88 -11.36 36.56
N ALA A 966 -34.77 -11.28 37.55
CA ALA A 966 -35.35 -12.45 38.20
C ALA A 966 -36.23 -13.26 37.25
N ALA A 967 -37.11 -12.58 36.48
CA ALA A 967 -37.93 -13.21 35.44
C ALA A 967 -37.08 -13.89 34.36
N LEU A 968 -36.01 -13.20 33.97
CA LEU A 968 -34.98 -13.62 33.05
C LEU A 968 -34.22 -14.90 33.51
N LEU A 969 -33.88 -15.00 34.80
CA LEU A 969 -33.27 -16.19 35.42
C LEU A 969 -34.28 -17.34 35.53
N CYS A 970 -35.52 -17.04 35.93
CA CYS A 970 -36.60 -18.01 36.01
C CYS A 970 -36.84 -18.70 34.66
N ARG A 971 -36.90 -17.92 33.56
CA ARG A 971 -37.07 -18.46 32.20
C ARG A 971 -35.91 -19.37 31.77
N ARG A 972 -34.67 -19.10 32.20
CA ARG A 972 -33.52 -19.98 31.90
C ARG A 972 -33.60 -21.33 32.60
N THR A 973 -34.39 -21.48 33.67
CA THR A 973 -34.63 -22.80 34.28
C THR A 973 -35.44 -23.77 33.40
N PHE A 974 -35.95 -23.31 32.25
CA PHE A 974 -36.67 -24.13 31.28
C PHE A 974 -35.78 -24.61 30.12
N THR A 975 -34.45 -24.41 30.22
CA THR A 975 -33.51 -24.79 29.16
C THR A 975 -33.57 -26.29 28.84
N SER A 976 -33.71 -27.17 29.84
CA SER A 976 -33.80 -28.62 29.59
C SER A 976 -35.07 -29.01 28.84
N GLN A 977 -36.19 -28.34 29.07
CA GLN A 977 -37.45 -28.56 28.35
C GLN A 977 -37.48 -27.93 26.96
N ALA A 978 -36.71 -26.86 26.73
CA ALA A 978 -36.67 -26.18 25.44
C ALA A 978 -35.85 -26.93 24.37
N TYR A 979 -34.83 -27.69 24.80
CA TYR A 979 -33.94 -28.44 23.92
C TYR A 979 -34.09 -29.97 24.04
N GLY A 980 -34.88 -30.44 25.00
CA GLY A 980 -35.25 -31.84 25.15
C GLY A 980 -36.64 -32.12 24.57
N GLU A 981 -36.97 -33.39 24.34
CA GLU A 981 -38.30 -33.83 23.87
C GLU A 981 -39.37 -33.83 24.98
N GLN A 982 -39.12 -33.16 26.10
CA GLN A 982 -40.02 -33.17 27.27
C GLN A 982 -41.06 -32.05 27.17
N GLU A 983 -42.33 -32.44 27.07
CA GLU A 983 -43.46 -31.51 27.12
C GLU A 983 -43.55 -30.78 28.47
N LEU A 984 -43.97 -29.51 28.42
CA LEU A 984 -44.23 -28.72 29.63
C LEU A 984 -45.52 -29.20 30.31
N ASP A 985 -45.43 -29.63 31.56
CA ASP A 985 -46.62 -29.85 32.38
C ASP A 985 -47.36 -28.52 32.63
N ALA A 986 -48.64 -28.60 33.03
CA ALA A 986 -49.50 -27.43 33.20
C ALA A 986 -48.93 -26.39 34.20
N LYS A 987 -48.26 -26.85 35.26
CA LYS A 987 -47.69 -25.99 36.30
C LYS A 987 -46.41 -25.29 35.80
N SER A 988 -45.58 -26.03 35.07
CA SER A 988 -44.36 -25.53 34.43
C SER A 988 -44.71 -24.51 33.34
N PHE A 989 -45.78 -24.75 32.58
CA PHE A 989 -46.29 -23.78 31.61
C PHE A 989 -46.79 -22.50 32.28
N GLU A 990 -47.60 -22.62 33.34
CA GLU A 990 -48.06 -21.49 34.15
C GLU A 990 -46.87 -20.65 34.65
N CYS A 991 -45.87 -21.28 35.25
CA CYS A 991 -44.65 -20.60 35.71
C CYS A 991 -43.88 -19.90 34.56
N PHE A 992 -43.80 -20.52 33.38
CA PHE A 992 -43.13 -19.93 32.23
C PHE A 992 -43.88 -18.70 31.71
N VAL A 993 -45.22 -18.77 31.63
CA VAL A 993 -46.07 -17.63 31.25
C VAL A 993 -45.96 -16.51 32.27
N GLU A 994 -46.04 -16.82 33.57
CA GLU A 994 -45.89 -15.84 34.64
C GLU A 994 -44.54 -15.11 34.57
N ALA A 995 -43.44 -15.85 34.43
CA ALA A 995 -42.12 -15.26 34.27
C ALA A 995 -42.00 -14.44 32.97
N THR A 996 -42.66 -14.86 31.89
CA THR A 996 -42.64 -14.13 30.61
C THR A 996 -43.42 -12.82 30.70
N LEU A 997 -44.59 -12.82 31.34
CA LEU A 997 -45.37 -11.63 31.61
C LEU A 997 -44.60 -10.68 32.53
N ALA A 998 -44.05 -11.19 33.63
CA ALA A 998 -43.24 -10.40 34.55
C ALA A 998 -42.04 -9.76 33.84
N MET A 999 -41.38 -10.45 32.92
CA MET A 999 -40.30 -9.88 32.11
C MET A 999 -40.79 -8.70 31.25
N GLN A 1000 -41.96 -8.82 30.61
CA GLN A 1000 -42.53 -7.74 29.78
C GLN A 1000 -43.01 -6.56 30.63
N GLU A 1001 -43.66 -6.82 31.77
CA GLU A 1001 -44.13 -5.82 32.73
C GLU A 1001 -42.96 -4.99 33.31
N ASN A 1002 -41.81 -5.62 33.54
CA ASN A 1002 -40.62 -4.99 34.11
C ASN A 1002 -39.68 -4.35 33.06
N LEU A 1003 -40.07 -4.29 31.78
CA LEU A 1003 -39.27 -3.70 30.71
C LEU A 1003 -39.39 -2.16 30.71
N VAL A 1004 -38.77 -1.51 31.69
CA VAL A 1004 -38.89 -0.05 31.94
C VAL A 1004 -37.81 0.78 31.19
N VAL A 1005 -36.78 0.15 30.64
CA VAL A 1005 -35.60 0.83 30.06
C VAL A 1005 -35.49 0.62 28.55
N ASN A 1006 -35.01 1.64 27.83
CA ASN A 1006 -34.61 1.52 26.42
C ASN A 1006 -33.57 0.39 26.25
N LEU A 1007 -33.83 -0.59 25.37
CA LEU A 1007 -32.97 -1.74 25.10
C LEU A 1007 -31.51 -1.34 24.81
N ASN A 1008 -31.28 -0.16 24.24
CA ASN A 1008 -29.95 0.38 23.93
C ASN A 1008 -29.14 0.78 25.17
N LYS A 1009 -29.74 0.80 26.36
CA LYS A 1009 -29.04 1.05 27.63
C LYS A 1009 -28.70 -0.24 28.40
N PHE A 1010 -29.09 -1.41 27.89
CA PHE A 1010 -28.73 -2.67 28.50
C PHE A 1010 -27.23 -2.95 28.36
N SER A 1011 -26.64 -3.51 29.40
CA SER A 1011 -25.26 -4.00 29.33
C SER A 1011 -25.18 -5.18 28.35
N ALA A 1012 -24.03 -5.39 27.71
CA ALA A 1012 -23.82 -6.50 26.77
C ALA A 1012 -24.24 -7.86 27.37
N SER A 1013 -23.93 -8.10 28.65
CA SER A 1013 -24.38 -9.29 29.38
C SER A 1013 -25.90 -9.44 29.45
N THR A 1014 -26.63 -8.33 29.67
CA THR A 1014 -28.10 -8.33 29.71
C THR A 1014 -28.69 -8.56 28.32
N HIS A 1015 -28.06 -8.01 27.28
CA HIS A 1015 -28.43 -8.20 25.88
C HIS A 1015 -28.20 -9.64 25.40
N ASN A 1016 -27.08 -10.26 25.76
CA ASN A 1016 -26.76 -11.66 25.46
C ASN A 1016 -27.77 -12.61 26.13
N LEU A 1017 -28.01 -12.36 27.41
CA LEU A 1017 -29.05 -13.05 28.18
C LEU A 1017 -30.44 -12.87 27.53
N LEU A 1018 -30.74 -11.74 26.90
CA LEU A 1018 -31.99 -11.51 26.15
C LEU A 1018 -32.04 -12.29 24.81
N CYS A 1019 -30.94 -12.33 24.05
CA CYS A 1019 -30.87 -13.04 22.77
C CYS A 1019 -31.01 -14.57 22.95
N HIS A 1020 -30.30 -15.13 23.95
CA HIS A 1020 -30.38 -16.55 24.31
C HIS A 1020 -31.82 -16.97 24.69
N ARG A 1021 -32.63 -16.00 25.15
CA ARG A 1021 -34.02 -16.22 25.56
C ARG A 1021 -35.04 -16.09 24.44
N SER A 1022 -34.77 -15.29 23.41
CA SER A 1022 -35.53 -15.36 22.16
C SER A 1022 -35.42 -16.75 21.55
N TYR A 1023 -34.25 -17.39 21.70
CA TYR A 1023 -34.01 -18.77 21.29
C TYR A 1023 -34.87 -19.78 22.06
N ILE A 1024 -34.78 -19.80 23.41
CA ILE A 1024 -35.59 -20.68 24.28
C ILE A 1024 -37.09 -20.54 24.02
N SER A 1025 -37.57 -19.30 23.85
CA SER A 1025 -38.99 -19.04 23.57
C SER A 1025 -39.46 -19.55 22.22
N THR A 1026 -38.56 -19.71 21.26
CA THR A 1026 -38.84 -20.17 19.90
C THR A 1026 -38.81 -21.69 19.84
N CYS A 1027 -37.82 -22.34 20.48
CA CYS A 1027 -37.77 -23.80 20.57
C CYS A 1027 -39.00 -24.37 21.31
N LEU A 1028 -39.46 -23.70 22.37
CA LEU A 1028 -40.69 -24.10 23.08
C LEU A 1028 -41.98 -23.93 22.24
N LYS A 1029 -41.98 -23.10 21.19
CA LYS A 1029 -43.13 -22.97 20.27
C LYS A 1029 -43.23 -24.12 19.27
N ALA A 1030 -42.18 -24.92 19.08
CA ALA A 1030 -42.19 -26.03 18.14
C ALA A 1030 -42.96 -27.27 18.63
N ILE A 1031 -43.51 -27.23 19.86
CA ILE A 1031 -44.20 -28.35 20.53
C ILE A 1031 -45.70 -28.04 20.76
N TYR A 1032 -46.33 -27.33 19.82
CA TYR A 1032 -47.79 -27.15 19.79
C TYR A 1032 -48.41 -27.76 18.53
#